data_AF-A0A7R9E1I2-F1
#
_entry.id   AF-A0A7R9E1I2-F1
#
_cell.length_a   1.000
_cell.length_b   1.000
_cell.length_c   1.000
_cell.angle_alpha   90.00
_cell.angle_beta   90.00
_cell.angle_gamma   90.00
#
_symmetry.space_group_name_H-M   'P 1'
#
loop_
_entity.id
_entity.type
_entity.pdbx_description
1 polymer ?
#
loop_
_entity_poly.entity_id
_entity_poly.type
_entity_poly.pdbx_seq_one_letter_code
_entity_poly.pdbx_strand_id
1 'polypeptide(L)'
;MDDRTIDLIFAGSLESLPPVSSKIVRIFTSSTFTDTTMERNTLMAQCYPKLKDYCREKHGLEFQVVDMRWGVRDEATDDHMTTELCMKEIENCQRLSMGPNFVVFLGQKYGYRPIPTYILSSELQMLRDELASQGIDVILLDTWYRKDSNAVPPISVLQPISSILINFNNKRIPKLQQHDQAVWWDTLAKMQKLFRKAAQTLGNNGKLDKDTMHNYFMSVTEREVINGILNVSNTKNHCLAYVRYINNINLQNLKKASLFLDILNRSLDTEAAKLLANLRDERLPNKIENSNMQKYTVEWIGREGLDTETHEEYLQHFITHFYKNITKLVDRAMRKEDSSAQGQIVTEILQHLHACNNSVKVFYGREDNLKQIESYILGESEKPLVLFGEGGCGKTSLLAKSASLTSTLWFKGMKPISVIRFLGTTPDSSALTPTLISICQQISYNYMLPFEDIPVDLVPLTAHFKHLLTNASREQPLILFLDSVDQLTGAQDANKVSWLPLRLPLHCKLLVSCAAEEDNPEVSRDYHLLRRMIDVEDHFIEVTALGEDLAMQVIRMWMQTAHRDLTNYQWRLVSNAITKCSLPIFVKLVFAEICRWRSYTKPQDTHLASTVMDSIMLLFEMVEKQHGRILVFHALAYITAAKSGLSESELEDLISLDDKVLDDVYQYHLPPVRRIPPLLWTRIRNDLPNYLSEREADGVSVMNWYHRQFRDTAKERYFKNMNMATYFHSSIADYFLGIWGGGNPKPFKYTEIQRHRFNLTDKEGSADRKVPVQPLVFYSKDGKVSRYNLRKFGELPYHLVRARRFQDLHENVLFNYGWLHAKLSSCPLQAVLSDFEDACINIDDKEATRELMLIADALRLGGAILSVYPDMLASQLIGRLLPEIGPNRNVKMLLKECDQTGPDHNALLPLYHCLHTPGGPLKYSLEGHQFAVFGFCLTSDYRYIVSISNKFITWDLSTSDLTRDVNPAIEGIMQQLVLSPDNRFAAAYTNNNQTILLNTLTSEYVTVENPLPTGEYVSGVFLLNAHLFVHGQGTCCRFNMRGQLEDQFSSVENPNEWPYHSMHYTTMEEYWFLFWSGSLDKHNMRLRSILPTGPFSPLDFHSAMVMTRDRSIIYCCTQPDRYGVTKYCANPKEARWLEKKTLPAAENDDVEVLLQLKLDKDETTLIGTTGNGFVLWDFSEESTREDALVFSLPHGVRNISTRLIKSNSCMVSAARDYAVAGVR
;
A
#
# COMPACT_ATOMS: atom_id res chain seq x y z
N MET A 1 22.83 -19.17 -1.21
CA MET A 1 23.55 -18.60 -0.04
C MET A 1 24.03 -19.77 0.81
N ASP A 2 25.00 -19.57 1.69
CA ASP A 2 25.36 -20.57 2.71
C ASP A 2 24.37 -20.54 3.88
N ASP A 3 24.18 -21.68 4.56
CA ASP A 3 23.14 -21.85 5.60
C ASP A 3 23.30 -20.84 6.75
N ARG A 4 24.54 -20.51 7.12
CA ARG A 4 24.84 -19.51 8.16
C ARG A 4 24.29 -18.13 7.82
N THR A 5 24.34 -17.72 6.55
CA THR A 5 23.80 -16.41 6.14
C THR A 5 22.28 -16.42 6.19
N ILE A 6 21.65 -17.54 5.85
CA ILE A 6 20.20 -17.71 5.94
C ILE A 6 19.76 -17.62 7.41
N ASP A 7 20.44 -18.32 8.31
CA ASP A 7 20.16 -18.26 9.75
C ASP A 7 20.25 -16.83 10.31
N LEU A 8 21.26 -16.06 9.88
CA LEU A 8 21.42 -14.66 10.29
C LEU A 8 20.27 -13.77 9.78
N ILE A 9 19.79 -14.00 8.55
CA ILE A 9 18.65 -13.27 7.98
C ILE A 9 17.39 -13.59 8.78
N PHE A 10 17.09 -14.87 9.03
CA PHE A 10 15.91 -15.27 9.80
C PHE A 10 15.96 -14.80 11.25
N ALA A 11 17.14 -14.73 11.87
CA ALA A 11 17.31 -14.17 13.20
C ALA A 11 17.09 -12.64 13.24
N GLY A 12 17.07 -11.97 12.08
CA GLY A 12 16.93 -10.52 11.96
C GLY A 12 18.23 -9.75 12.20
N SER A 13 19.39 -10.38 11.95
CA SER A 13 20.70 -9.75 12.10
C SER A 13 20.99 -8.75 10.98
N LEU A 14 21.60 -7.62 11.34
CA LEU A 14 22.07 -6.61 10.38
C LEU A 14 23.52 -6.86 9.92
N GLU A 15 24.16 -7.92 10.40
CA GLU A 15 25.55 -8.24 10.08
C GLU A 15 25.67 -8.91 8.69
N SER A 16 26.57 -8.40 7.85
CA SER A 16 26.95 -9.03 6.57
C SER A 16 25.79 -9.32 5.61
N LEU A 17 24.81 -8.40 5.52
CA LEU A 17 23.63 -8.57 4.66
C LEU A 17 24.00 -8.77 3.17
N PRO A 18 23.53 -9.84 2.51
CA PRO A 18 23.70 -10.01 1.06
C PRO A 18 22.91 -8.96 0.26
N PRO A 19 23.27 -8.66 -0.99
CA PRO A 19 22.50 -7.73 -1.83
C PRO A 19 21.10 -8.29 -2.11
N VAL A 20 20.10 -7.41 -2.16
CA VAL A 20 18.71 -7.78 -2.49
C VAL A 20 18.63 -8.22 -3.96
N SER A 21 18.00 -9.36 -4.24
CA SER A 21 17.69 -9.78 -5.61
C SER A 21 16.69 -8.81 -6.24
N SER A 22 17.02 -8.23 -7.38
CA SER A 22 16.06 -7.45 -8.18
C SER A 22 15.26 -8.42 -9.07
N LYS A 23 14.02 -8.10 -9.47
CA LYS A 23 13.27 -8.89 -10.47
C LYS A 23 13.27 -8.22 -11.85
N ILE A 24 14.40 -7.60 -12.21
CA ILE A 24 14.52 -6.73 -13.39
C ILE A 24 15.76 -7.13 -14.19
N VAL A 25 15.61 -7.27 -15.50
CA VAL A 25 16.70 -7.35 -16.48
C VAL A 25 16.87 -5.98 -17.10
N ARG A 26 17.90 -5.23 -16.68
CA ARG A 26 18.18 -3.86 -17.12
C ARG A 26 19.50 -3.79 -17.87
N ILE A 27 19.46 -3.44 -19.15
CA ILE A 27 20.63 -3.48 -20.03
C ILE A 27 21.01 -2.08 -20.47
N PHE A 28 22.26 -1.68 -20.21
CA PHE A 28 22.85 -0.49 -20.84
C PHE A 28 23.38 -0.83 -22.24
N THR A 29 22.95 -0.07 -23.25
CA THR A 29 23.44 -0.20 -24.62
C THR A 29 24.41 0.91 -24.97
N SER A 30 25.70 0.57 -25.06
CA SER A 30 26.78 1.48 -25.44
C SER A 30 27.03 1.45 -26.95
N SER A 31 27.05 2.60 -27.61
CA SER A 31 27.41 2.74 -29.03
C SER A 31 27.55 4.20 -29.48
N THR A 32 28.27 4.46 -30.58
CA THR A 32 28.40 5.83 -31.14
C THR A 32 27.14 6.27 -31.89
N PHE A 33 26.75 7.55 -31.77
CA PHE A 33 25.42 8.03 -32.16
C PHE A 33 24.92 7.59 -33.55
N THR A 34 25.78 7.65 -34.56
CA THR A 34 25.41 7.47 -35.97
C THR A 34 25.70 6.08 -36.52
N ASP A 35 26.75 5.41 -36.04
CA ASP A 35 27.38 4.23 -36.67
C ASP A 35 26.50 2.96 -36.62
N THR A 36 25.70 2.80 -35.56
CA THR A 36 24.90 1.58 -35.31
C THR A 36 23.39 1.85 -35.32
N THR A 37 22.97 2.84 -36.11
CA THR A 37 21.56 3.29 -36.14
C THR A 37 20.63 2.23 -36.72
N MET A 38 21.10 1.50 -37.73
CA MET A 38 20.33 0.45 -38.38
C MET A 38 20.02 -0.69 -37.41
N GLU A 39 21.04 -1.22 -36.73
CA GLU A 39 20.92 -2.33 -35.78
C GLU A 39 19.96 -2.01 -34.62
N ARG A 40 20.12 -0.83 -34.01
CA ARG A 40 19.32 -0.44 -32.84
C ARG A 40 17.86 -0.19 -33.19
N ASN A 41 17.59 0.46 -34.33
CA ASN A 41 16.22 0.68 -34.79
C ASN A 41 15.51 -0.66 -35.01
N THR A 42 16.20 -1.66 -35.57
CA THR A 42 15.63 -2.99 -35.76
C THR A 42 15.46 -3.76 -34.46
N LEU A 43 16.36 -3.61 -33.47
CA LEU A 43 16.17 -4.16 -32.13
C LEU A 43 14.91 -3.59 -31.45
N MET A 44 14.70 -2.27 -31.53
CA MET A 44 13.51 -1.63 -30.95
C MET A 44 12.22 -2.11 -31.62
N ALA A 45 12.22 -2.24 -32.94
CA ALA A 45 11.04 -2.63 -33.69
C ALA A 45 10.68 -4.12 -33.52
N GLN A 46 11.68 -5.00 -33.50
CA GLN A 46 11.45 -6.45 -33.67
C GLN A 46 11.91 -7.33 -32.50
N CYS A 47 12.91 -6.90 -31.72
CA CYS A 47 13.58 -7.74 -30.72
C CYS A 47 13.17 -7.43 -29.28
N TYR A 48 13.25 -6.16 -28.86
CA TYR A 48 12.91 -5.75 -27.49
C TYR A 48 11.48 -6.10 -27.06
N PRO A 49 10.44 -5.95 -27.92
CA PRO A 49 9.10 -6.41 -27.56
C PRO A 49 9.05 -7.91 -27.24
N LYS A 50 9.70 -8.74 -28.08
CA LYS A 50 9.75 -10.20 -27.86
C LYS A 50 10.52 -10.57 -26.59
N LEU A 51 11.60 -9.84 -26.28
CA LEU A 51 12.35 -10.05 -25.03
C LEU A 51 11.54 -9.65 -23.80
N LYS A 52 10.76 -8.56 -23.89
CA LYS A 52 9.84 -8.13 -22.82
C LYS A 52 8.77 -9.19 -22.57
N ASP A 53 8.16 -9.71 -23.63
CA ASP A 53 7.18 -10.80 -23.52
C ASP A 53 7.82 -12.07 -22.94
N TYR A 54 9.00 -12.47 -23.42
CA TYR A 54 9.72 -13.64 -22.93
C TYR A 54 10.06 -13.55 -21.43
N CYS A 55 10.63 -12.42 -20.99
CA CYS A 55 11.00 -12.21 -19.58
C CYS A 55 9.77 -12.24 -18.67
N ARG A 56 8.68 -11.57 -19.10
CA ARG A 56 7.42 -11.50 -18.36
C ARG A 56 6.71 -12.85 -18.30
N GLU A 57 6.52 -13.52 -19.43
CA GLU A 57 5.72 -14.74 -19.51
C GLU A 57 6.43 -15.97 -18.94
N LYS A 58 7.76 -16.08 -19.13
CA LYS A 58 8.50 -17.26 -18.69
C LYS A 58 8.97 -17.18 -17.24
N HIS A 59 9.43 -16.00 -16.81
CA HIS A 59 10.12 -15.83 -15.52
C HIS A 59 9.50 -14.76 -14.63
N GLY A 60 8.47 -14.04 -15.08
CA GLY A 60 7.88 -12.93 -14.32
C GLY A 60 8.84 -11.74 -14.13
N LEU A 61 9.87 -11.62 -14.98
CA LEU A 61 10.87 -10.55 -14.91
C LEU A 61 10.46 -9.35 -15.75
N GLU A 62 10.84 -8.16 -15.28
CA GLU A 62 10.75 -6.95 -16.08
C GLU A 62 11.97 -6.80 -17.00
N PHE A 63 11.79 -6.35 -18.24
CA PHE A 63 12.88 -6.13 -19.20
C PHE A 63 12.97 -4.66 -19.59
N GLN A 64 14.13 -4.04 -19.32
CA GLN A 64 14.39 -2.63 -19.55
C GLN A 64 15.70 -2.44 -20.34
N VAL A 65 15.68 -1.51 -21.31
CA VAL A 65 16.86 -1.14 -22.09
C VAL A 65 17.15 0.34 -21.93
N VAL A 66 18.40 0.65 -21.59
CA VAL A 66 18.94 1.99 -21.44
C VAL A 66 19.74 2.36 -22.69
N ASP A 67 19.11 3.12 -23.61
CA ASP A 67 19.76 3.75 -24.76
C ASP A 67 19.77 5.27 -24.58
N MET A 68 20.94 5.83 -24.27
CA MET A 68 21.15 7.25 -23.94
C MET A 68 20.90 8.20 -25.10
N ARG A 69 20.65 7.72 -26.33
CA ARG A 69 20.27 8.59 -27.44
C ARG A 69 18.86 9.15 -27.31
N TRP A 70 17.98 8.39 -26.66
CA TRP A 70 16.58 8.74 -26.53
C TRP A 70 16.38 9.44 -25.19
N GLY A 71 15.90 10.68 -25.22
CA GLY A 71 15.54 11.41 -24.00
C GLY A 71 16.64 12.22 -23.32
N VAL A 72 17.80 12.44 -23.96
CA VAL A 72 18.73 13.50 -23.53
C VAL A 72 18.26 14.81 -24.14
N ARG A 73 17.84 15.76 -23.30
CA ARG A 73 17.38 17.08 -23.75
C ARG A 73 18.54 18.05 -23.99
N ASP A 74 18.22 19.19 -24.60
CA ASP A 74 19.19 20.25 -24.90
C ASP A 74 19.84 20.79 -23.61
N GLU A 75 19.11 20.80 -22.50
CA GLU A 75 19.57 21.24 -21.18
C GLU A 75 20.74 20.37 -20.65
N ALA A 76 20.71 19.06 -20.89
CA ALA A 76 21.82 18.19 -20.47
C ALA A 76 23.11 18.41 -21.30
N THR A 77 22.96 18.90 -22.54
CA THR A 77 24.09 19.32 -23.38
C THR A 77 24.64 20.66 -22.92
N ASP A 78 23.75 21.58 -22.54
CA ASP A 78 24.07 22.89 -21.98
C ASP A 78 24.90 22.78 -20.69
N ASP A 79 24.51 21.88 -19.78
CA ASP A 79 25.17 21.66 -18.49
C ASP A 79 26.35 20.66 -18.55
N HIS A 80 26.68 20.13 -19.74
CA HIS A 80 27.75 19.14 -19.92
C HIS A 80 27.60 17.83 -19.10
N MET A 81 26.36 17.42 -18.82
CA MET A 81 26.07 16.30 -17.92
C MET A 81 25.95 14.95 -18.62
N THR A 82 25.89 14.91 -19.95
CA THR A 82 25.60 13.70 -20.74
C THR A 82 26.49 12.51 -20.39
N THR A 83 27.80 12.72 -20.20
CA THR A 83 28.75 11.64 -19.90
C THR A 83 28.57 11.09 -18.48
N GLU A 84 28.33 11.96 -17.50
CA GLU A 84 28.10 11.53 -16.11
C GLU A 84 26.77 10.76 -15.98
N LEU A 85 25.74 11.20 -16.71
CA LEU A 85 24.49 10.46 -16.81
C LEU A 85 24.70 9.05 -17.38
N CYS A 86 25.55 8.88 -18.40
CA CYS A 86 25.88 7.54 -18.91
C CYS A 86 26.53 6.67 -17.82
N MET A 87 27.51 7.21 -17.08
CA MET A 87 28.23 6.45 -16.06
C MET A 87 27.31 6.02 -14.91
N LYS A 88 26.45 6.94 -14.44
CA LYS A 88 25.45 6.66 -13.39
C LYS A 88 24.45 5.57 -13.82
N GLU A 89 24.04 5.59 -15.08
CA GLU A 89 23.14 4.55 -15.61
C GLU A 89 23.83 3.18 -15.78
N ILE A 90 25.12 3.13 -16.12
CA ILE A 90 25.89 1.88 -16.14
C ILE A 90 25.95 1.28 -14.73
N GLU A 91 26.28 2.08 -13.72
CA GLU A 91 26.31 1.65 -12.33
C GLU A 91 24.93 1.12 -11.87
N ASN A 92 23.86 1.82 -12.25
CA ASN A 92 22.49 1.36 -11.98
C ASN A 92 22.16 0.03 -12.66
N CYS A 93 22.51 -0.15 -13.94
CA CYS A 93 22.32 -1.44 -14.62
C CYS A 93 23.12 -2.56 -13.95
N GLN A 94 24.35 -2.28 -13.51
CA GLN A 94 25.19 -3.26 -12.81
C GLN A 94 24.64 -3.64 -11.44
N ARG A 95 24.06 -2.68 -10.72
CA ARG A 95 23.46 -2.88 -9.40
C ARG A 95 22.09 -3.56 -9.45
N LEU A 96 21.27 -3.23 -10.46
CA LEU A 96 19.85 -3.61 -10.52
C LEU A 96 19.53 -4.75 -11.50
N SER A 97 20.41 -5.13 -12.44
CA SER A 97 20.04 -6.10 -13.46
C SER A 97 20.33 -7.55 -13.05
N MET A 98 19.33 -8.40 -13.25
CA MET A 98 19.43 -9.86 -13.22
C MET A 98 19.92 -10.39 -14.56
N GLY A 99 21.14 -10.93 -14.56
CA GLY A 99 21.77 -11.45 -15.78
C GLY A 99 22.42 -10.32 -16.61
N PRO A 100 22.10 -10.15 -17.90
CA PRO A 100 22.80 -9.18 -18.74
C PRO A 100 22.58 -7.75 -18.25
N ASN A 101 23.66 -6.99 -18.08
CA ASN A 101 23.62 -5.60 -17.62
C ASN A 101 24.24 -4.60 -18.60
N PHE A 102 25.11 -5.06 -19.51
CA PHE A 102 25.83 -4.19 -20.43
C PHE A 102 26.01 -4.84 -21.81
N VAL A 103 25.66 -4.09 -22.86
CA VAL A 103 25.89 -4.49 -24.25
C VAL A 103 26.58 -3.36 -24.99
N VAL A 104 27.69 -3.66 -25.66
CA VAL A 104 28.39 -2.69 -26.53
C VAL A 104 28.23 -3.05 -28.00
N PHE A 105 27.97 -2.04 -28.83
CA PHE A 105 28.07 -2.10 -30.28
C PHE A 105 29.23 -1.21 -30.76
N LEU A 106 30.28 -1.82 -31.30
CA LEU A 106 31.45 -1.12 -31.83
C LEU A 106 31.55 -1.29 -33.36
N GLY A 107 31.61 -0.19 -34.10
CA GLY A 107 31.85 -0.19 -35.53
C GLY A 107 33.25 0.32 -35.89
N GLN A 108 33.31 1.30 -36.78
CA GLN A 108 34.55 1.96 -37.21
C GLN A 108 34.60 3.44 -36.79
N LYS A 109 33.64 3.91 -35.99
CA LYS A 109 33.64 5.24 -35.39
C LYS A 109 34.03 5.17 -33.91
N TYR A 110 34.97 6.00 -33.50
CA TYR A 110 35.41 6.19 -32.11
C TYR A 110 34.46 7.11 -31.34
N GLY A 111 33.98 8.17 -32.00
CA GLY A 111 32.92 9.04 -31.50
C GLY A 111 33.38 10.26 -30.71
N TYR A 112 32.43 10.87 -29.99
CA TYR A 112 32.61 12.15 -29.31
C TYR A 112 33.58 12.05 -28.12
N ARG A 113 34.54 12.97 -28.05
CA ARG A 113 35.59 13.07 -27.03
C ARG A 113 35.39 14.33 -26.17
N PRO A 114 34.55 14.29 -25.11
CA PRO A 114 34.22 15.47 -24.31
C PRO A 114 35.43 15.95 -23.49
N ILE A 115 35.42 17.24 -23.13
CA ILE A 115 36.27 17.75 -22.04
C ILE A 115 35.60 17.41 -20.69
N PRO A 116 36.37 17.21 -19.60
CA PRO A 116 35.78 16.86 -18.30
C PRO A 116 34.97 18.00 -17.69
N THR A 117 33.73 17.73 -17.27
CA THR A 117 32.87 18.72 -16.59
C THR A 117 33.46 19.16 -15.25
N TYR A 118 34.13 18.24 -14.56
CA TYR A 118 34.81 18.48 -13.29
C TYR A 118 36.29 18.12 -13.43
N ILE A 119 37.15 19.02 -12.97
CA ILE A 119 38.60 18.82 -12.89
C ILE A 119 39.03 19.23 -11.48
N LEU A 120 39.95 18.52 -10.84
CA LEU A 120 40.50 18.97 -9.56
C LEU A 120 41.12 20.36 -9.76
N SER A 121 40.86 21.32 -8.85
CA SER A 121 41.38 22.68 -9.06
C SER A 121 42.90 22.74 -9.08
N SER A 122 43.58 21.83 -8.36
CA SER A 122 45.04 21.65 -8.44
C SER A 122 45.49 21.15 -9.81
N GLU A 123 44.76 20.19 -10.40
CA GLU A 123 45.04 19.65 -11.74
C GLU A 123 44.84 20.69 -12.84
N LEU A 124 43.73 21.44 -12.79
CA LEU A 124 43.51 22.54 -13.75
C LEU A 124 44.61 23.61 -13.62
N GLN A 125 45.06 23.91 -12.40
CA GLN A 125 46.15 24.86 -12.20
C GLN A 125 47.46 24.35 -12.82
N MET A 126 47.80 23.06 -12.66
CA MET A 126 48.97 22.46 -13.31
C MET A 126 48.91 22.54 -14.83
N LEU A 127 47.74 22.26 -15.42
CA LEU A 127 47.52 22.37 -16.86
C LEU A 127 47.66 23.82 -17.35
N ARG A 128 47.15 24.79 -16.58
CA ARG A 128 47.28 26.22 -16.89
C ARG A 128 48.72 26.70 -16.81
N ASP A 129 49.45 26.33 -15.76
CA ASP A 129 50.85 26.73 -15.57
C ASP A 129 51.74 26.19 -16.70
N GLU A 130 51.49 24.95 -17.14
CA GLU A 130 52.20 24.35 -18.28
C GLU A 130 51.91 25.11 -19.58
N LEU A 131 50.65 25.42 -19.88
CA LEU A 131 50.27 26.18 -21.08
C LEU A 131 50.87 27.60 -21.07
N ALA A 132 50.81 28.27 -19.91
CA ALA A 132 51.38 29.61 -19.73
C ALA A 132 52.91 29.59 -19.90
N SER A 133 53.60 28.56 -19.40
CA SER A 133 55.05 28.41 -19.57
C SER A 133 55.47 28.24 -21.04
N GLN A 134 54.57 27.74 -21.88
CA GLN A 134 54.77 27.61 -23.33
C GLN A 134 54.31 28.85 -24.12
N GLY A 135 53.94 29.94 -23.44
CA GLY A 135 53.49 31.20 -24.07
C GLY A 135 52.08 31.12 -24.69
N ILE A 136 51.25 30.16 -24.26
CA ILE A 136 49.88 29.97 -24.77
C ILE A 136 48.90 30.69 -23.86
N ASP A 137 47.94 31.40 -24.45
CA ASP A 137 46.89 32.09 -23.71
C ASP A 137 45.90 31.10 -23.06
N VAL A 138 45.70 31.25 -21.75
CA VAL A 138 44.81 30.41 -20.91
C VAL A 138 43.49 31.09 -20.56
N ILE A 139 43.24 32.34 -21.02
CA ILE A 139 42.00 33.09 -20.76
C ILE A 139 40.76 32.29 -21.15
N LEU A 140 40.85 31.49 -22.21
CA LEU A 140 39.74 30.63 -22.64
C LEU A 140 39.33 29.64 -21.55
N LEU A 141 40.29 29.03 -20.85
CA LEU A 141 40.02 28.11 -19.76
C LEU A 141 39.42 28.84 -18.55
N ASP A 142 39.90 30.05 -18.26
CA ASP A 142 39.45 30.88 -17.14
C ASP A 142 38.02 31.40 -17.33
N THR A 143 37.62 31.60 -18.59
CA THR A 143 36.27 32.03 -18.95
C THR A 143 35.27 30.90 -18.71
N TRP A 144 35.64 29.66 -19.03
CA TRP A 144 34.72 28.51 -19.04
C TRP A 144 34.78 27.64 -17.78
N TYR A 145 35.89 27.61 -17.03
CA TYR A 145 35.99 26.87 -15.77
C TYR A 145 35.99 27.80 -14.57
N ARG A 146 35.15 27.48 -13.58
CA ARG A 146 35.07 28.24 -12.33
C ARG A 146 35.34 27.34 -11.13
N LYS A 147 36.17 27.81 -10.21
CA LYS A 147 36.52 27.09 -8.98
C LYS A 147 35.32 27.04 -8.02
N ASP A 148 34.88 25.84 -7.68
CA ASP A 148 33.93 25.53 -6.61
C ASP A 148 34.70 25.14 -5.34
N SER A 149 34.73 26.06 -4.37
CA SER A 149 35.37 25.82 -3.07
C SER A 149 34.46 25.11 -2.07
N ASN A 150 33.20 24.87 -2.44
CA ASN A 150 32.28 24.04 -1.64
C ASN A 150 32.56 22.54 -1.83
N ALA A 151 33.30 22.13 -2.86
CA ALA A 151 33.78 20.75 -2.97
C ALA A 151 35.06 20.56 -2.14
N VAL A 152 35.21 19.40 -1.51
CA VAL A 152 36.36 19.07 -0.66
C VAL A 152 36.99 17.75 -1.13
N PRO A 153 38.12 17.77 -1.88
CA PRO A 153 38.93 18.93 -2.25
C PRO A 153 38.27 19.82 -3.33
N PRO A 154 38.70 21.09 -3.49
CA PRO A 154 38.13 22.03 -4.46
C PRO A 154 38.22 21.53 -5.91
N ILE A 155 37.13 21.70 -6.65
CA ILE A 155 37.03 21.32 -8.07
C ILE A 155 36.75 22.55 -8.93
N SER A 156 37.24 22.54 -10.16
CA SER A 156 36.91 23.52 -11.18
C SER A 156 35.81 22.93 -12.07
N VAL A 157 34.69 23.64 -12.16
CA VAL A 157 33.47 23.21 -12.86
C VAL A 157 33.35 23.95 -14.18
N LEU A 158 33.14 23.22 -15.27
CA LEU A 158 32.81 23.78 -16.58
C LEU A 158 31.44 24.46 -16.52
N GLN A 159 31.36 25.74 -16.90
CA GLN A 159 30.13 26.52 -16.84
C GLN A 159 29.16 26.13 -17.95
N PRO A 160 27.84 26.20 -17.71
CA PRO A 160 26.83 25.93 -18.74
C PRO A 160 27.03 26.82 -19.98
N ILE A 161 26.77 26.28 -21.17
CA ILE A 161 26.97 27.00 -22.44
C ILE A 161 26.17 28.31 -22.46
N SER A 162 24.92 28.25 -22.03
CA SER A 162 23.97 29.37 -21.97
C SER A 162 24.34 30.45 -20.95
N SER A 163 25.25 30.16 -20.01
CA SER A 163 25.73 31.16 -19.04
C SER A 163 26.57 32.26 -19.69
N ILE A 164 27.21 31.94 -20.83
CA ILE A 164 28.03 32.86 -21.63
C ILE A 164 27.37 33.11 -22.98
N LEU A 165 26.86 32.06 -23.64
CA LEU A 165 26.21 32.10 -24.94
C LEU A 165 24.68 32.02 -24.79
N ILE A 166 24.07 33.15 -24.41
CA ILE A 166 22.67 33.26 -23.96
C ILE A 166 21.66 32.65 -24.96
N ASN A 167 21.93 32.68 -26.28
CA ASN A 167 20.99 32.17 -27.28
C ASN A 167 21.22 30.71 -27.67
N PHE A 168 22.15 29.99 -27.05
CA PHE A 168 22.48 28.60 -27.37
C PHE A 168 21.24 27.67 -27.38
N ASN A 169 20.32 27.89 -26.45
CA ASN A 169 19.05 27.15 -26.32
C ASN A 169 17.80 27.98 -26.70
N ASN A 170 17.98 29.17 -27.29
CA ASN A 170 16.87 30.07 -27.59
C ASN A 170 16.14 29.69 -28.89
N LYS A 171 15.18 28.75 -28.78
CA LYS A 171 14.36 28.25 -29.89
C LYS A 171 13.48 29.31 -30.55
N ARG A 172 13.25 30.47 -29.92
CA ARG A 172 12.41 31.55 -30.47
C ARG A 172 13.11 32.30 -31.62
N ILE A 173 14.45 32.31 -31.64
CA ILE A 173 15.23 33.04 -32.65
C ILE A 173 16.30 32.10 -33.27
N PRO A 174 15.92 31.29 -34.28
CA PRO A 174 16.79 30.24 -34.84
C PRO A 174 18.14 30.73 -35.38
N LYS A 175 18.21 31.96 -35.91
CA LYS A 175 19.45 32.52 -36.45
C LYS A 175 20.50 32.77 -35.35
N LEU A 176 20.08 33.35 -34.22
CA LEU A 176 20.98 33.60 -33.09
C LEU A 176 21.40 32.29 -32.42
N GLN A 177 20.49 31.32 -32.35
CA GLN A 177 20.80 29.99 -31.87
C GLN A 177 21.89 29.31 -32.70
N GLN A 178 21.76 29.30 -34.03
CA GLN A 178 22.76 28.70 -34.91
C GLN A 178 24.13 29.38 -34.79
N HIS A 179 24.14 30.71 -34.65
CA HIS A 179 25.36 31.46 -34.42
C HIS A 179 26.05 31.05 -33.12
N ASP A 180 25.34 31.09 -31.99
CA ASP A 180 25.90 30.74 -30.68
C ASP A 180 26.33 29.27 -30.62
N GLN A 181 25.58 28.36 -31.26
CA GLN A 181 25.99 26.96 -31.40
C GLN A 181 27.29 26.82 -32.19
N ALA A 182 27.46 27.52 -33.31
CA ALA A 182 28.69 27.49 -34.09
C ALA A 182 29.89 28.03 -33.28
N VAL A 183 29.69 29.12 -32.53
CA VAL A 183 30.71 29.70 -31.63
C VAL A 183 31.11 28.70 -30.53
N TRP A 184 30.14 28.01 -29.93
CA TRP A 184 30.43 26.98 -28.92
C TRP A 184 31.28 25.84 -29.50
N TRP A 185 30.90 25.27 -30.64
CA TRP A 185 31.63 24.14 -31.23
C TRP A 185 33.06 24.49 -31.61
N ASP A 186 33.31 25.72 -32.10
CA ASP A 186 34.67 26.24 -32.33
C ASP A 186 35.44 26.43 -31.01
N THR A 187 34.79 26.97 -29.99
CA THR A 187 35.36 27.17 -28.65
C THR A 187 35.75 25.85 -27.98
N LEU A 188 34.87 24.85 -28.03
CA LEU A 188 35.12 23.51 -27.54
C LEU A 188 36.31 22.86 -28.25
N ALA A 189 36.39 22.98 -29.58
CA ALA A 189 37.51 22.44 -30.34
C ALA A 189 38.86 23.09 -29.95
N LYS A 190 38.86 24.39 -29.65
CA LYS A 190 40.04 25.10 -29.12
C LYS A 190 40.41 24.59 -27.72
N MET A 191 39.45 24.49 -26.80
CA MET A 191 39.69 23.96 -25.45
C MET A 191 40.21 22.53 -25.47
N GLN A 192 39.65 21.65 -26.31
CA GLN A 192 40.14 20.26 -26.47
C GLN A 192 41.61 20.22 -26.91
N LYS A 193 42.02 21.09 -27.85
CA LYS A 193 43.42 21.18 -28.28
C LYS A 193 44.34 21.64 -27.14
N LEU A 194 43.92 22.63 -26.35
CA LEU A 194 44.67 23.12 -25.20
C LEU A 194 44.86 22.03 -24.14
N PHE A 195 43.76 21.38 -23.73
CA PHE A 195 43.81 20.32 -22.73
C PHE A 195 44.66 19.13 -23.18
N ARG A 196 44.46 18.64 -24.41
CA ARG A 196 45.25 17.51 -24.93
C ARG A 196 46.74 17.83 -25.00
N LYS A 197 47.10 19.03 -25.45
CA LYS A 197 48.50 19.47 -25.50
C LYS A 197 49.12 19.52 -24.12
N ALA A 198 48.45 20.17 -23.16
CA ALA A 198 48.93 20.30 -21.78
C ALA A 198 49.06 18.94 -21.09
N ALA A 199 48.02 18.10 -21.20
CA ALA A 199 48.00 16.77 -20.60
C ALA A 199 49.10 15.88 -21.18
N GLN A 200 49.34 15.92 -22.49
CA GLN A 200 50.39 15.14 -23.13
C GLN A 200 51.79 15.56 -22.70
N THR A 201 52.07 16.87 -22.58
CA THR A 201 53.37 17.35 -22.09
C THR A 201 53.58 16.96 -20.62
N LEU A 202 52.57 17.15 -19.76
CA LEU A 202 52.66 16.78 -18.34
C LEU A 202 52.81 15.27 -18.14
N GLY A 203 52.11 14.44 -18.94
CA GLY A 203 52.22 12.99 -18.90
C GLY A 203 53.60 12.50 -19.34
N ASN A 204 54.16 13.08 -20.42
CA ASN A 204 55.52 12.78 -20.86
C ASN A 204 56.59 13.16 -19.82
N ASN A 205 56.33 14.21 -19.04
CA ASN A 205 57.19 14.67 -17.95
C ASN A 205 56.95 13.93 -16.61
N GLY A 206 56.05 12.93 -16.59
CA GLY A 206 55.73 12.14 -15.39
C GLY A 206 55.00 12.90 -14.28
N LYS A 207 54.46 14.10 -14.57
CA LYS A 207 53.68 14.91 -13.62
C LYS A 207 52.19 14.51 -13.58
N LEU A 208 51.70 13.91 -14.65
CA LEU A 208 50.40 13.25 -14.71
C LEU A 208 50.62 11.76 -14.95
N ASP A 209 49.84 10.92 -14.26
CA ASP A 209 49.78 9.50 -14.57
C ASP A 209 49.10 9.27 -15.93
N LYS A 210 49.31 8.07 -16.49
CA LYS A 210 48.83 7.74 -17.84
C LYS A 210 47.29 7.73 -17.93
N ASP A 211 46.59 7.35 -16.87
CA ASP A 211 45.13 7.25 -16.87
C ASP A 211 44.51 8.66 -16.81
N THR A 212 45.04 9.53 -15.95
CA THR A 212 44.63 10.94 -15.88
C THR A 212 44.92 11.68 -17.19
N MET A 213 46.07 11.44 -17.82
CA MET A 213 46.37 11.98 -19.15
C MET A 213 45.35 11.50 -20.20
N HIS A 214 45.08 10.18 -20.25
CA HIS A 214 44.19 9.57 -21.25
C HIS A 214 42.74 10.04 -21.11
N ASN A 215 42.31 10.47 -19.92
CA ASN A 215 40.99 11.04 -19.66
C ASN A 215 40.60 12.19 -20.63
N TYR A 216 41.58 12.96 -21.12
CA TYR A 216 41.40 14.07 -22.08
C TYR A 216 41.32 13.64 -23.56
N PHE A 217 41.63 12.38 -23.86
CA PHE A 217 41.60 11.79 -25.20
C PHE A 217 40.46 10.78 -25.39
N MET A 218 39.93 10.28 -24.28
CA MET A 218 38.91 9.25 -24.20
C MET A 218 37.58 9.68 -24.85
N SER A 219 36.98 8.79 -25.64
CA SER A 219 35.60 8.99 -26.13
C SER A 219 34.58 8.58 -25.06
N VAL A 220 33.33 9.06 -25.19
CA VAL A 220 32.24 8.60 -24.32
C VAL A 220 32.08 7.08 -24.39
N THR A 221 32.14 6.52 -25.60
CA THR A 221 32.06 5.06 -25.82
C THR A 221 33.20 4.32 -25.12
N GLU A 222 34.43 4.84 -25.14
CA GLU A 222 35.53 4.23 -24.41
C GLU A 222 35.27 4.26 -22.88
N ARG A 223 34.80 5.39 -22.34
CA ARG A 223 34.41 5.50 -20.91
C ARG A 223 33.34 4.47 -20.55
N GLU A 224 32.35 4.29 -21.40
CA GLU A 224 31.27 3.33 -21.20
C GLU A 224 31.82 1.89 -21.20
N VAL A 225 32.71 1.54 -22.14
CA VAL A 225 33.32 0.20 -22.20
C VAL A 225 34.27 -0.07 -21.02
N ILE A 226 35.01 0.94 -20.56
CA ILE A 226 35.88 0.81 -19.39
C ILE A 226 35.05 0.43 -18.16
N ASN A 227 33.99 1.19 -17.87
CA ASN A 227 33.15 0.97 -16.70
C ASN A 227 32.20 -0.22 -16.86
N GLY A 228 31.75 -0.51 -18.07
CA GLY A 228 30.80 -1.58 -18.38
C GLY A 228 31.42 -2.97 -18.52
N ILE A 229 32.68 -3.07 -18.97
CA ILE A 229 33.34 -4.35 -19.28
C ILE A 229 34.73 -4.46 -18.66
N LEU A 230 35.60 -3.46 -18.85
CA LEU A 230 37.04 -3.61 -18.53
C LEU A 230 37.30 -3.66 -17.02
N ASN A 231 36.59 -2.83 -16.25
CA ASN A 231 36.72 -2.74 -14.79
C ASN A 231 35.87 -3.77 -14.04
N VAL A 232 34.99 -4.52 -14.74
CA VAL A 232 34.09 -5.49 -14.12
C VAL A 232 34.81 -6.83 -13.89
N SER A 233 34.49 -7.49 -12.78
CA SER A 233 35.08 -8.77 -12.40
C SER A 233 34.51 -9.96 -13.19
N ASN A 234 33.21 -9.98 -13.46
CA ASN A 234 32.49 -11.07 -14.14
C ASN A 234 31.82 -10.60 -15.44
N THR A 235 32.50 -10.76 -16.57
CA THR A 235 31.94 -10.45 -17.91
C THR A 235 31.09 -11.59 -18.48
N LYS A 236 31.34 -12.84 -18.07
CA LYS A 236 30.70 -14.06 -18.59
C LYS A 236 29.17 -14.06 -18.49
N ASN A 237 28.64 -13.59 -17.37
CA ASN A 237 27.20 -13.68 -17.09
C ASN A 237 26.44 -12.38 -17.37
N HIS A 238 27.16 -11.29 -17.67
CA HIS A 238 26.58 -9.94 -17.62
C HIS A 238 26.82 -9.10 -18.87
N CYS A 239 27.89 -9.37 -19.64
CA CYS A 239 28.31 -8.51 -20.74
C CYS A 239 28.21 -9.21 -22.10
N LEU A 240 27.76 -8.47 -23.13
CA LEU A 240 27.83 -8.88 -24.54
C LEU A 240 28.51 -7.79 -25.39
N ALA A 241 29.18 -8.21 -26.46
CA ALA A 241 29.79 -7.30 -27.43
C ALA A 241 29.48 -7.69 -28.87
N TYR A 242 29.09 -6.69 -29.66
CA TYR A 242 28.80 -6.81 -31.09
C TYR A 242 29.72 -5.87 -31.84
N VAL A 243 30.58 -6.42 -32.71
CA VAL A 243 31.55 -5.66 -33.48
C VAL A 243 31.23 -5.75 -34.96
N ARG A 244 31.14 -4.60 -35.63
CA ARG A 244 30.86 -4.50 -37.07
C ARG A 244 32.03 -3.87 -37.81
N TYR A 245 32.37 -4.45 -38.96
CA TYR A 245 33.37 -3.93 -39.87
C TYR A 245 32.76 -3.71 -41.26
N ILE A 246 32.87 -2.50 -41.80
CA ILE A 246 32.45 -2.15 -43.16
C ILE A 246 33.64 -2.18 -44.09
N ASN A 247 33.52 -2.97 -45.14
CA ASN A 247 34.45 -2.97 -46.26
C ASN A 247 34.11 -1.86 -47.26
N ASN A 248 35.14 -1.32 -47.90
CA ASN A 248 35.02 -0.43 -49.06
C ASN A 248 34.22 0.87 -48.82
N ILE A 249 34.31 1.47 -47.62
CA ILE A 249 33.64 2.76 -47.32
C ILE A 249 34.05 3.83 -48.35
N ASN A 250 33.06 4.41 -49.02
CA ASN A 250 33.29 5.45 -50.02
C ASN A 250 33.60 6.82 -49.38
N LEU A 251 34.90 7.14 -49.28
CA LEU A 251 35.39 8.42 -48.74
C LEU A 251 35.11 9.64 -49.63
N GLN A 252 34.68 9.47 -50.89
CA GLN A 252 34.30 10.60 -51.75
C GLN A 252 33.00 11.26 -51.26
N ASN A 253 32.09 10.49 -50.66
CA ASN A 253 30.87 11.00 -50.04
C ASN A 253 31.09 11.23 -48.53
N LEU A 254 31.87 12.25 -48.19
CA LEU A 254 32.23 12.58 -46.80
C LEU A 254 31.01 12.74 -45.87
N LYS A 255 29.88 13.23 -46.39
CA LYS A 255 28.64 13.39 -45.60
C LYS A 255 28.14 12.04 -45.07
N LYS A 256 28.07 11.01 -45.92
CA LYS A 256 27.66 9.65 -45.52
C LYS A 256 28.78 8.91 -44.80
N ALA A 257 30.04 9.02 -45.25
CA ALA A 257 31.18 8.38 -44.59
C ALA A 257 31.36 8.86 -43.14
N SER A 258 31.10 10.13 -42.84
CA SER A 258 31.19 10.69 -41.48
C SER A 258 30.20 10.09 -40.49
N LEU A 259 29.17 9.35 -40.95
CA LEU A 259 28.26 8.61 -40.08
C LEU A 259 28.95 7.37 -39.46
N PHE A 260 29.97 6.82 -40.12
CA PHE A 260 30.63 5.56 -39.74
C PHE A 260 32.11 5.72 -39.42
N LEU A 261 32.73 6.86 -39.77
CA LEU A 261 34.14 7.18 -39.52
C LEU A 261 34.27 8.56 -38.86
N ASP A 262 35.31 8.74 -38.05
CA ASP A 262 35.71 10.06 -37.57
C ASP A 262 36.56 10.77 -38.64
N ILE A 263 36.09 11.94 -39.07
CA ILE A 263 36.71 12.72 -40.16
C ILE A 263 37.19 14.06 -39.59
N LEU A 264 38.49 14.33 -39.76
CA LEU A 264 39.14 15.59 -39.41
C LEU A 264 39.79 16.19 -40.66
N ASN A 265 39.57 17.48 -40.93
CA ASN A 265 40.13 18.18 -42.09
C ASN A 265 39.92 17.46 -43.43
N ARG A 266 38.71 16.91 -43.67
CA ARG A 266 38.33 16.14 -44.87
C ARG A 266 39.12 14.82 -45.06
N SER A 267 39.77 14.32 -44.03
CA SER A 267 40.51 13.06 -44.01
C SER A 267 40.15 12.23 -42.77
N LEU A 268 40.51 10.95 -42.75
CA LEU A 268 40.31 10.07 -41.59
C LEU A 268 41.11 10.59 -40.38
N ASP A 269 40.47 10.71 -39.22
CA ASP A 269 41.17 11.00 -37.97
C ASP A 269 41.98 9.77 -37.51
N THR A 270 43.28 9.78 -37.84
CA THR A 270 44.19 8.67 -37.52
C THR A 270 44.40 8.44 -36.03
N GLU A 271 44.26 9.47 -35.20
CA GLU A 271 44.37 9.33 -33.74
C GLU A 271 43.16 8.58 -33.20
N ALA A 272 41.95 9.02 -33.57
CA ALA A 272 40.71 8.36 -33.20
C ALA A 272 40.66 6.90 -33.68
N ALA A 273 41.13 6.63 -34.91
CA ALA A 273 41.19 5.28 -35.47
C ALA A 273 42.14 4.36 -34.68
N LYS A 274 43.30 4.86 -34.22
CA LYS A 274 44.24 4.09 -33.38
C LYS A 274 43.66 3.78 -32.00
N LEU A 275 43.02 4.76 -31.36
CA LEU A 275 42.37 4.58 -30.06
C LEU A 275 41.22 3.57 -30.15
N LEU A 276 40.41 3.64 -31.22
CA LEU A 276 39.36 2.66 -31.48
C LEU A 276 39.92 1.27 -31.72
N ALA A 277 41.00 1.12 -32.49
CA ALA A 277 41.63 -0.17 -32.74
C ALA A 277 42.13 -0.80 -31.42
N ASN A 278 42.81 -0.01 -30.57
CA ASN A 278 43.22 -0.47 -29.25
C ASN A 278 42.03 -0.91 -28.37
N LEU A 279 40.90 -0.17 -28.40
CA LEU A 279 39.70 -0.53 -27.63
C LEU A 279 39.00 -1.78 -28.18
N ARG A 280 38.71 -1.80 -29.49
CA ARG A 280 37.87 -2.78 -30.18
C ARG A 280 38.59 -4.09 -30.45
N ASP A 281 39.86 -4.02 -30.85
CA ASP A 281 40.61 -5.15 -31.39
C ASP A 281 41.60 -5.76 -30.36
N GLU A 282 42.00 -4.99 -29.32
CA GLU A 282 42.93 -5.47 -28.29
C GLU A 282 42.26 -5.58 -26.91
N ARG A 283 41.82 -4.47 -26.31
CA ARG A 283 41.35 -4.45 -24.91
C ARG A 283 40.05 -5.23 -24.70
N LEU A 284 39.07 -5.04 -25.58
CA LEU A 284 37.78 -5.72 -25.47
C LEU A 284 37.90 -7.25 -25.64
N PRO A 285 38.55 -7.79 -26.70
CA PRO A 285 38.70 -9.24 -26.87
C PRO A 285 39.51 -9.91 -25.76
N ASN A 286 40.48 -9.20 -25.16
CA ASN A 286 41.28 -9.74 -24.06
C ASN A 286 40.49 -9.93 -22.75
N LYS A 287 39.32 -9.28 -22.59
CA LYS A 287 38.54 -9.26 -21.35
C LYS A 287 37.20 -10.00 -21.46
N ILE A 288 36.55 -9.99 -22.62
CA ILE A 288 35.24 -10.62 -22.82
C ILE A 288 35.38 -12.09 -23.25
N GLU A 289 34.46 -12.96 -22.83
CA GLU A 289 34.43 -14.34 -23.31
C GLU A 289 34.06 -14.41 -24.81
N ASN A 290 34.73 -15.28 -25.56
CA ASN A 290 34.46 -15.49 -26.98
C ASN A 290 32.99 -15.86 -27.28
N SER A 291 32.30 -16.55 -26.36
CA SER A 291 30.87 -16.87 -26.55
C SER A 291 29.93 -15.67 -26.44
N ASN A 292 30.40 -14.57 -25.84
CA ASN A 292 29.64 -13.35 -25.61
C ASN A 292 30.03 -12.23 -26.60
N MET A 293 30.95 -12.49 -27.52
CA MET A 293 31.38 -11.58 -28.57
C MET A 293 30.90 -12.07 -29.94
N GLN A 294 30.32 -11.19 -30.74
CA GLN A 294 29.92 -11.46 -32.13
C GLN A 294 30.57 -10.45 -33.07
N LYS A 295 31.11 -10.92 -34.19
CA LYS A 295 31.78 -10.09 -35.20
C LYS A 295 31.05 -10.21 -36.54
N TYR A 296 30.82 -9.08 -37.19
CA TYR A 296 30.15 -9.00 -38.49
C TYR A 296 30.98 -8.18 -39.45
N THR A 297 31.05 -8.64 -40.70
CA THR A 297 31.64 -7.90 -41.81
C THR A 297 30.55 -7.63 -42.83
N VAL A 298 30.40 -6.38 -43.24
CA VAL A 298 29.38 -5.90 -44.18
C VAL A 298 30.02 -5.06 -45.28
N GLU A 299 29.44 -5.08 -46.48
CA GLU A 299 29.96 -4.32 -47.63
C GLU A 299 29.28 -2.94 -47.72
N TRP A 300 30.02 -1.91 -48.13
CA TRP A 300 29.42 -0.62 -48.47
C TRP A 300 28.72 -0.70 -49.83
N ILE A 301 27.39 -0.52 -49.87
CA ILE A 301 26.61 -0.65 -51.11
C ILE A 301 26.08 0.72 -51.59
N GLY A 302 26.38 1.05 -52.84
CA GLY A 302 25.85 2.23 -53.53
C GLY A 302 26.26 3.58 -52.92
N ARG A 303 25.40 4.59 -53.10
CA ARG A 303 25.61 5.95 -52.58
C ARG A 303 25.18 6.12 -51.11
N GLU A 304 24.23 5.30 -50.67
CA GLU A 304 23.64 5.32 -49.33
C GLU A 304 24.54 4.62 -48.29
N GLY A 305 25.32 3.61 -48.72
CA GLY A 305 26.23 2.85 -47.88
C GLY A 305 25.55 1.65 -47.24
N LEU A 306 25.02 1.85 -46.03
CA LEU A 306 24.18 0.86 -45.34
C LEU A 306 22.73 1.27 -45.41
N ASP A 307 21.89 0.32 -45.82
CA ASP A 307 20.44 0.49 -45.97
C ASP A 307 19.72 -0.80 -45.55
N THR A 308 18.51 -0.66 -44.99
CA THR A 308 17.73 -1.77 -44.43
C THR A 308 17.33 -2.81 -45.46
N GLU A 309 17.06 -2.42 -46.71
CA GLU A 309 16.67 -3.37 -47.76
C GLU A 309 17.87 -4.16 -48.26
N THR A 310 19.01 -3.48 -48.45
CA THR A 310 20.23 -4.11 -48.98
C THR A 310 20.97 -4.98 -47.95
N HIS A 311 20.73 -4.77 -46.65
CA HIS A 311 21.42 -5.46 -45.55
C HIS A 311 20.46 -6.28 -44.66
N GLU A 312 19.30 -6.68 -45.20
CA GLU A 312 18.28 -7.39 -44.44
C GLU A 312 18.80 -8.70 -43.81
N GLU A 313 19.55 -9.51 -44.57
CA GLU A 313 20.09 -10.79 -44.10
C GLU A 313 21.04 -10.61 -42.91
N TYR A 314 21.91 -9.61 -42.96
CA TYR A 314 22.78 -9.23 -41.85
C TYR A 314 21.97 -8.87 -40.60
N LEU A 315 20.93 -8.04 -40.76
CA LEU A 315 20.08 -7.62 -39.66
C LEU A 315 19.31 -8.79 -39.04
N GLN A 316 18.79 -9.71 -39.85
CA GLN A 316 18.08 -10.91 -39.35
C GLN A 316 19.02 -11.81 -38.54
N HIS A 317 20.25 -12.05 -39.02
CA HIS A 317 21.26 -12.81 -38.26
C HIS A 317 21.62 -12.11 -36.95
N PHE A 318 21.84 -10.80 -36.99
CA PHE A 318 22.14 -9.99 -35.80
C PHE A 318 21.03 -10.06 -34.74
N ILE A 319 19.76 -9.88 -35.12
CA ILE A 319 18.61 -9.95 -34.21
C ILE A 319 18.48 -11.35 -33.59
N THR A 320 18.64 -12.38 -34.41
CA THR A 320 18.54 -13.78 -33.95
C THR A 320 19.63 -14.08 -32.91
N HIS A 321 20.87 -13.66 -33.16
CA HIS A 321 21.97 -13.81 -32.21
C HIS A 321 21.75 -12.99 -30.95
N PHE A 322 21.26 -11.75 -31.06
CA PHE A 322 20.95 -10.88 -29.92
C PHE A 322 19.89 -11.51 -29.01
N TYR A 323 18.75 -11.91 -29.58
CA TYR A 323 17.67 -12.54 -28.85
C TYR A 323 18.14 -13.81 -28.12
N LYS A 324 18.85 -14.69 -28.84
CA LYS A 324 19.38 -15.96 -28.28
C LYS A 324 20.38 -15.73 -27.15
N ASN A 325 21.27 -14.74 -27.28
CA ASN A 325 22.29 -14.47 -26.27
C ASN A 325 21.69 -13.86 -25.00
N ILE A 326 20.77 -12.90 -25.14
CA ILE A 326 20.08 -12.30 -23.99
C ILE A 326 19.25 -13.35 -23.25
N THR A 327 18.40 -14.10 -23.96
CA THR A 327 17.56 -15.15 -23.34
C THR A 327 18.40 -16.23 -22.64
N LYS A 328 19.55 -16.61 -23.23
CA LYS A 328 20.50 -17.54 -22.61
C LYS A 328 21.09 -17.00 -21.30
N LEU A 329 21.45 -15.70 -21.24
CA LEU A 329 21.99 -15.09 -20.02
C LEU A 329 20.92 -14.94 -18.94
N VAL A 330 19.70 -14.56 -19.32
CA VAL A 330 18.54 -14.48 -18.42
C VAL A 330 18.21 -15.85 -17.85
N ASP A 331 18.07 -16.89 -18.69
CA ASP A 331 17.82 -18.26 -18.24
C ASP A 331 18.93 -18.77 -17.28
N ARG A 332 20.19 -18.41 -17.54
CA ARG A 332 21.31 -18.79 -16.66
C ARG A 332 21.25 -18.06 -15.31
N ALA A 333 20.85 -16.79 -15.30
CA ALA A 333 20.67 -16.03 -14.07
C ALA A 333 19.54 -16.64 -13.22
N MET A 334 18.39 -16.92 -13.85
CA MET A 334 17.23 -17.51 -13.17
C MET A 334 17.49 -18.89 -12.58
N ARG A 335 18.30 -19.74 -13.24
CA ARG A 335 18.69 -21.04 -12.67
C ARG A 335 19.49 -20.94 -11.36
N LYS A 336 20.08 -19.79 -11.07
CA LYS A 336 20.82 -19.54 -9.82
C LYS A 336 19.94 -18.90 -8.74
N GLU A 337 18.76 -18.40 -9.11
CA GLU A 337 17.82 -17.82 -8.15
C GLU A 337 17.04 -18.94 -7.47
N ASP A 338 16.92 -18.86 -6.15
CA ASP A 338 16.14 -19.81 -5.37
C ASP A 338 14.68 -19.38 -5.38
N SER A 339 13.88 -20.00 -6.26
CA SER A 339 12.45 -19.74 -6.38
C SER A 339 11.60 -20.56 -5.39
N SER A 340 12.22 -21.28 -4.45
CA SER A 340 11.50 -22.01 -3.40
C SER A 340 10.76 -21.04 -2.48
N ALA A 341 9.78 -21.56 -1.73
CA ALA A 341 9.09 -20.79 -0.70
C ALA A 341 10.06 -20.20 0.33
N GLN A 342 11.14 -20.93 0.65
CA GLN A 342 12.21 -20.46 1.54
C GLN A 342 13.00 -19.28 0.93
N GLY A 343 13.28 -19.31 -0.37
CA GLY A 343 13.93 -18.20 -1.07
C GLY A 343 13.09 -16.92 -1.10
N GLN A 344 11.75 -17.06 -1.21
CA GLN A 344 10.82 -15.93 -1.20
C GLN A 344 10.81 -15.22 0.15
N ILE A 345 10.64 -15.95 1.26
CA ILE A 345 10.68 -15.36 2.59
C ILE A 345 12.04 -14.75 2.93
N VAL A 346 13.15 -15.38 2.51
CA VAL A 346 14.49 -14.80 2.69
C VAL A 346 14.59 -13.45 2.00
N THR A 347 14.05 -13.33 0.80
CA THR A 347 14.04 -12.07 0.04
C THR A 347 13.22 -10.99 0.74
N GLU A 348 12.03 -11.34 1.24
CA GLU A 348 11.16 -10.43 2.00
C GLU A 348 11.88 -9.93 3.27
N ILE A 349 12.40 -10.83 4.10
CA ILE A 349 13.12 -10.44 5.33
C ILE A 349 14.33 -9.56 5.00
N LEU A 350 15.09 -9.93 3.96
CA LEU A 350 16.29 -9.21 3.54
C LEU A 350 15.98 -7.75 3.12
N GLN A 351 14.85 -7.51 2.45
CA GLN A 351 14.41 -6.15 2.09
C GLN A 351 14.19 -5.29 3.34
N HIS A 352 13.49 -5.82 4.36
CA HIS A 352 13.28 -5.11 5.62
C HIS A 352 14.59 -4.86 6.38
N LEU A 353 15.53 -5.82 6.37
CA LEU A 353 16.84 -5.63 7.01
C LEU A 353 17.68 -4.55 6.31
N HIS A 354 17.64 -4.45 4.98
CA HIS A 354 18.28 -3.34 4.25
C HIS A 354 17.63 -1.99 4.55
N ALA A 355 16.29 -1.93 4.60
CA ALA A 355 15.57 -0.72 4.99
C ALA A 355 15.94 -0.26 6.42
N CYS A 356 16.09 -1.22 7.34
CA CYS A 356 16.58 -0.99 8.69
C CYS A 356 18.00 -0.41 8.68
N ASN A 357 18.94 -1.10 8.03
CA ASN A 357 20.35 -0.71 7.97
C ASN A 357 20.54 0.68 7.34
N ASN A 358 19.79 0.99 6.27
CA ASN A 358 19.83 2.30 5.63
C ASN A 358 19.32 3.42 6.56
N SER A 359 18.27 3.15 7.33
CA SER A 359 17.76 4.09 8.33
C SER A 359 18.75 4.30 9.49
N VAL A 360 19.44 3.24 9.92
CA VAL A 360 20.43 3.29 11.00
C VAL A 360 21.65 4.13 10.64
N LYS A 361 22.15 4.03 9.40
CA LYS A 361 23.31 4.82 8.90
C LYS A 361 23.08 6.34 8.98
N VAL A 362 21.82 6.75 8.91
CA VAL A 362 21.41 8.16 8.82
C VAL A 362 20.85 8.68 10.15
N PHE A 363 20.73 7.84 11.19
CA PHE A 363 20.15 8.18 12.48
C PHE A 363 21.15 8.79 13.46
N TYR A 364 20.76 9.90 14.12
CA TYR A 364 21.57 10.60 15.12
C TYR A 364 20.70 11.17 16.25
N GLY A 365 21.20 11.07 17.49
CA GLY A 365 20.57 11.64 18.70
C GLY A 365 19.45 10.80 19.31
N ARG A 366 18.59 11.45 20.12
CA ARG A 366 17.43 10.86 20.84
C ARG A 366 17.77 9.80 21.89
N GLU A 367 18.85 10.02 22.63
CA GLU A 367 19.33 9.10 23.68
C GLU A 367 18.28 8.84 24.77
N ASP A 368 17.47 9.83 25.13
CA ASP A 368 16.45 9.67 26.18
C ASP A 368 15.33 8.70 25.75
N ASN A 369 14.85 8.84 24.51
CA ASN A 369 13.86 7.91 23.94
C ASN A 369 14.45 6.50 23.78
N LEU A 370 15.72 6.40 23.37
CA LEU A 370 16.40 5.09 23.26
C LEU A 370 16.53 4.40 24.62
N LYS A 371 16.83 5.14 25.69
CA LYS A 371 16.89 4.59 27.07
C LYS A 371 15.53 4.12 27.57
N GLN A 372 14.45 4.83 27.25
CA GLN A 372 13.09 4.39 27.57
C GLN A 372 12.75 3.07 26.86
N ILE A 373 13.08 2.96 25.56
CA ILE A 373 12.87 1.74 24.78
C ILE A 373 13.73 0.59 25.32
N GLU A 374 15.00 0.84 25.65
CA GLU A 374 15.89 -0.14 26.29
C GLU A 374 15.30 -0.67 27.60
N SER A 375 14.80 0.23 28.45
CA SER A 375 14.18 -0.12 29.73
C SER A 375 12.93 -1.00 29.55
N TYR A 376 12.12 -0.72 28.52
CA TYR A 376 10.95 -1.53 28.18
C TYR A 376 11.32 -2.93 27.65
N ILE A 377 12.31 -3.00 26.74
CA ILE A 377 12.75 -4.26 26.12
C ILE A 377 13.35 -5.21 27.15
N LEU A 378 14.13 -4.67 28.10
CA LEU A 378 14.77 -5.45 29.17
C LEU A 378 13.86 -5.67 30.39
N GLY A 379 12.76 -4.92 30.52
CA GLY A 379 11.84 -5.01 31.64
C GLY A 379 10.85 -6.19 31.58
N GLU A 380 10.00 -6.32 32.60
CA GLU A 380 9.04 -7.44 32.76
C GLU A 380 7.65 -7.16 32.18
N SER A 381 7.46 -6.03 31.51
CA SER A 381 6.16 -5.63 30.96
C SER A 381 5.61 -6.64 29.92
N GLU A 382 4.35 -7.04 30.08
CA GLU A 382 3.62 -7.96 29.19
C GLU A 382 2.73 -7.24 28.16
N LYS A 383 2.85 -5.91 28.00
CA LYS A 383 2.03 -5.14 27.03
C LYS A 383 2.91 -4.55 25.92
N PRO A 384 2.37 -4.27 24.72
CA PRO A 384 3.12 -3.62 23.64
C PRO A 384 3.52 -2.18 23.95
N LEU A 385 4.58 -1.70 23.31
CA LEU A 385 5.04 -0.30 23.31
C LEU A 385 4.68 0.40 22.00
N VAL A 386 4.16 1.62 22.07
CA VAL A 386 3.69 2.40 20.91
C VAL A 386 4.52 3.68 20.75
N LEU A 387 5.13 3.86 19.58
CA LEU A 387 5.75 5.12 19.16
C LEU A 387 4.75 5.93 18.31
N PHE A 388 4.42 7.15 18.74
CA PHE A 388 3.45 7.99 18.02
C PHE A 388 3.98 9.42 17.79
N GLY A 389 3.33 10.17 16.91
CA GLY A 389 3.65 11.56 16.60
C GLY A 389 3.35 11.92 15.15
N GLU A 390 3.61 13.18 14.77
CA GLU A 390 3.28 13.70 13.44
C GLU A 390 4.02 12.99 12.29
N GLY A 391 3.47 13.07 11.08
CA GLY A 391 4.13 12.56 9.88
C GLY A 391 5.53 13.18 9.67
N GLY A 392 6.55 12.35 9.48
CA GLY A 392 7.92 12.82 9.18
C GLY A 392 8.77 13.20 10.39
N CYS A 393 8.30 13.00 11.63
CA CYS A 393 9.07 13.26 12.86
C CYS A 393 10.16 12.20 13.16
N GLY A 394 10.32 11.15 12.35
CA GLY A 394 11.41 10.18 12.49
C GLY A 394 11.13 8.95 13.38
N LYS A 395 9.86 8.54 13.50
CA LYS A 395 9.45 7.29 14.19
C LYS A 395 10.16 6.06 13.62
N THR A 396 10.10 5.88 12.30
CA THR A 396 10.75 4.80 11.55
C THR A 396 12.24 4.67 11.85
N SER A 397 12.96 5.81 11.87
CA SER A 397 14.39 5.81 12.14
C SER A 397 14.73 5.47 13.59
N LEU A 398 13.90 5.89 14.55
CA LEU A 398 14.05 5.53 15.98
C LEU A 398 13.78 4.04 16.21
N LEU A 399 12.75 3.49 15.58
CA LEU A 399 12.42 2.06 15.63
C LEU A 399 13.54 1.21 15.00
N ALA A 400 14.05 1.61 13.82
CA ALA A 400 15.18 0.94 13.17
C ALA A 400 16.46 0.97 14.02
N LYS A 401 16.76 2.10 14.67
CA LYS A 401 17.91 2.20 15.58
C LYS A 401 17.75 1.26 16.77
N SER A 402 16.55 1.20 17.35
CA SER A 402 16.25 0.32 18.48
C SER A 402 16.43 -1.16 18.11
N ALA A 403 15.98 -1.58 16.92
CA ALA A 403 16.20 -2.93 16.44
C ALA A 403 17.70 -3.28 16.24
N SER A 404 18.49 -2.33 15.73
CA SER A 404 19.94 -2.48 15.61
C SER A 404 20.65 -2.59 16.97
N LEU A 405 20.22 -1.84 17.98
CA LEU A 405 20.79 -1.93 19.34
C LEU A 405 20.37 -3.22 20.06
N THR A 406 19.16 -3.72 19.78
CA THR A 406 18.65 -4.98 20.34
C THR A 406 19.52 -6.16 19.91
N SER A 407 19.86 -6.22 18.62
CA SER A 407 20.67 -7.30 18.04
C SER A 407 22.15 -7.24 18.44
N THR A 408 22.68 -6.07 18.81
CA THR A 408 24.12 -5.88 19.04
C THR A 408 24.51 -5.63 20.50
N LEU A 409 23.72 -4.87 21.26
CA LEU A 409 24.12 -4.28 22.54
C LEU A 409 23.23 -4.67 23.72
N TRP A 410 21.91 -4.69 23.55
CA TRP A 410 20.98 -4.84 24.68
C TRP A 410 20.89 -6.28 25.22
N PHE A 411 21.05 -7.30 24.38
CA PHE A 411 21.02 -8.71 24.78
C PHE A 411 22.41 -9.38 24.74
N LYS A 412 23.31 -8.99 25.64
CA LYS A 412 24.65 -9.59 25.71
C LYS A 412 24.60 -11.04 26.21
N GLY A 413 25.05 -11.97 25.37
CA GLY A 413 25.16 -13.39 25.70
C GLY A 413 23.90 -14.23 25.45
N MET A 414 22.84 -13.63 24.89
CA MET A 414 21.61 -14.31 24.45
C MET A 414 21.54 -14.27 22.92
N LYS A 415 20.65 -15.07 22.30
CA LYS A 415 20.42 -15.07 20.85
C LYS A 415 19.03 -14.49 20.53
N PRO A 416 18.84 -13.16 20.59
CA PRO A 416 17.54 -12.56 20.32
C PRO A 416 17.10 -12.77 18.87
N ILE A 417 15.84 -13.12 18.67
CA ILE A 417 15.21 -13.17 17.34
C ILE A 417 14.48 -11.84 17.14
N SER A 418 14.91 -11.06 16.14
CA SER A 418 14.32 -9.76 15.82
C SER A 418 13.49 -9.85 14.54
N VAL A 419 12.16 -9.75 14.67
CA VAL A 419 11.25 -9.67 13.53
C VAL A 419 11.01 -8.21 13.21
N ILE A 420 11.61 -7.72 12.12
CA ILE A 420 11.53 -6.31 11.70
C ILE A 420 10.66 -6.24 10.44
N ARG A 421 9.59 -5.43 10.48
CA ARG A 421 8.73 -5.15 9.31
C ARG A 421 8.44 -3.66 9.20
N PHE A 422 8.83 -3.06 8.07
CA PHE A 422 8.42 -1.72 7.69
C PHE A 422 7.17 -1.82 6.83
N LEU A 423 6.01 -1.60 7.43
CA LEU A 423 4.74 -1.88 6.78
C LEU A 423 4.50 -0.89 5.64
N GLY A 424 4.09 -1.40 4.47
CA GLY A 424 3.94 -0.63 3.24
C GLY A 424 5.23 -0.34 2.47
N THR A 425 6.35 -1.02 2.79
CA THR A 425 7.61 -0.88 2.03
C THR A 425 7.85 -1.99 1.00
N THR A 426 7.26 -3.16 1.21
CA THR A 426 7.28 -4.31 0.30
C THR A 426 5.84 -4.69 -0.07
N PRO A 427 5.64 -5.44 -1.16
CA PRO A 427 4.34 -5.98 -1.49
C PRO A 427 3.68 -6.74 -0.32
N ASP A 428 4.36 -7.78 0.18
CA ASP A 428 3.84 -8.63 1.24
C ASP A 428 3.61 -7.89 2.57
N SER A 429 4.29 -6.76 2.80
CA SER A 429 4.12 -5.92 4.00
C SER A 429 3.07 -4.81 3.88
N SER A 430 2.38 -4.72 2.73
CA SER A 430 1.33 -3.70 2.48
C SER A 430 -0.07 -4.16 2.91
N ALA A 431 -0.30 -5.47 2.97
CA ALA A 431 -1.56 -6.09 3.36
C ALA A 431 -1.40 -6.96 4.62
N LEU A 432 -2.43 -7.01 5.46
CA LEU A 432 -2.35 -7.68 6.77
C LEU A 432 -2.07 -9.19 6.66
N THR A 433 -2.80 -9.91 5.81
CA THR A 433 -2.69 -11.38 5.72
C THR A 433 -1.30 -11.83 5.25
N PRO A 434 -0.74 -11.33 4.13
CA PRO A 434 0.61 -11.72 3.70
C PRO A 434 1.69 -11.32 4.73
N THR A 435 1.55 -10.15 5.37
CA THR A 435 2.46 -9.70 6.43
C THR A 435 2.48 -10.72 7.58
N LEU A 436 1.31 -11.14 8.05
CA LEU A 436 1.19 -12.09 9.15
C LEU A 436 1.73 -13.48 8.78
N ILE A 437 1.48 -13.96 7.56
CA ILE A 437 2.05 -15.22 7.07
C ILE A 437 3.59 -15.15 7.09
N SER A 438 4.18 -14.07 6.55
CA SER A 438 5.63 -13.85 6.54
C SER A 438 6.22 -13.80 7.96
N ILE A 439 5.55 -13.14 8.91
CA ILE A 439 5.96 -13.11 10.31
C ILE A 439 5.88 -14.52 10.93
N CYS A 440 4.78 -15.24 10.73
CA CYS A 440 4.60 -16.60 11.25
C CYS A 440 5.67 -17.55 10.71
N GLN A 441 5.94 -17.52 9.41
CA GLN A 441 6.99 -18.33 8.79
C GLN A 441 8.39 -18.00 9.34
N GLN A 442 8.71 -16.72 9.57
CA GLN A 442 9.99 -16.34 10.19
C GLN A 442 10.11 -16.86 11.62
N ILE A 443 9.04 -16.77 12.42
CA ILE A 443 9.03 -17.31 13.79
C ILE A 443 9.17 -18.83 13.74
N SER A 444 8.36 -19.52 12.92
CA SER A 444 8.40 -20.98 12.79
C SER A 444 9.78 -21.48 12.38
N TYR A 445 10.49 -20.80 11.49
CA TYR A 445 11.85 -21.18 11.11
C TYR A 445 12.82 -21.14 12.29
N ASN A 446 12.81 -20.05 13.06
CA ASN A 446 13.74 -19.88 14.18
C ASN A 446 13.48 -20.84 15.35
N TYR A 447 12.22 -21.26 15.54
CA TYR A 447 11.81 -22.21 16.59
C TYR A 447 11.63 -23.65 16.08
N MET A 448 12.05 -23.97 14.85
CA MET A 448 12.00 -25.31 14.25
C MET A 448 10.58 -25.91 14.17
N LEU A 449 9.60 -25.09 13.82
CA LEU A 449 8.19 -25.47 13.64
C LEU A 449 7.82 -25.64 12.15
N PRO A 450 6.87 -26.52 11.81
CA PRO A 450 6.45 -26.76 10.43
C PRO A 450 5.70 -25.56 9.83
N PHE A 451 5.87 -25.33 8.51
CA PHE A 451 5.17 -24.27 7.78
C PHE A 451 3.76 -24.67 7.33
N GLU A 452 3.47 -25.98 7.25
CA GLU A 452 2.20 -26.52 6.74
C GLU A 452 1.00 -26.15 7.64
N ASP A 453 1.26 -25.85 8.90
CA ASP A 453 0.24 -25.53 9.89
C ASP A 453 -0.21 -24.05 9.86
N ILE A 454 0.38 -23.21 8.99
CA ILE A 454 0.07 -21.78 8.93
C ILE A 454 -1.23 -21.56 8.13
N PRO A 455 -2.30 -21.04 8.75
CA PRO A 455 -3.57 -20.80 8.07
C PRO A 455 -3.47 -19.63 7.07
N VAL A 456 -4.28 -19.67 6.01
CA VAL A 456 -4.34 -18.59 5.01
C VAL A 456 -5.42 -17.55 5.35
N ASP A 457 -6.48 -17.97 6.06
CA ASP A 457 -7.58 -17.08 6.46
C ASP A 457 -7.17 -16.22 7.66
N LEU A 458 -7.56 -14.94 7.65
CA LEU A 458 -7.08 -13.94 8.61
C LEU A 458 -7.37 -14.28 10.08
N VAL A 459 -8.57 -14.79 10.38
CA VAL A 459 -9.00 -15.11 11.75
C VAL A 459 -8.17 -16.26 12.35
N PRO A 460 -8.09 -17.46 11.72
CA PRO A 460 -7.24 -18.53 12.24
C PRO A 460 -5.75 -18.18 12.18
N LEU A 461 -5.30 -17.42 11.19
CA LEU A 461 -3.92 -16.93 11.11
C LEU A 461 -3.56 -16.04 12.31
N THR A 462 -4.44 -15.14 12.72
CA THR A 462 -4.23 -14.28 13.90
C THR A 462 -4.12 -15.11 15.18
N ALA A 463 -4.94 -16.15 15.32
CA ALA A 463 -4.86 -17.07 16.47
C ALA A 463 -3.54 -17.86 16.46
N HIS A 464 -3.13 -18.37 15.29
CA HIS A 464 -1.85 -19.07 15.11
C HIS A 464 -0.65 -18.17 15.43
N PHE A 465 -0.65 -16.93 14.93
CA PHE A 465 0.38 -15.93 15.25
C PHE A 465 0.53 -15.72 16.77
N LYS A 466 -0.59 -15.51 17.48
CA LYS A 466 -0.57 -15.36 18.95
C LYS A 466 -0.02 -16.59 19.66
N HIS A 467 -0.35 -17.79 19.17
CA HIS A 467 0.19 -19.04 19.72
C HIS A 467 1.71 -19.12 19.52
N LEU A 468 2.22 -18.76 18.33
CA LEU A 468 3.66 -18.80 18.04
C LEU A 468 4.50 -17.93 19.00
N LEU A 469 3.95 -16.81 19.48
CA LEU A 469 4.64 -15.92 20.43
C LEU A 469 4.97 -16.63 21.76
N THR A 470 4.25 -17.70 22.12
CA THR A 470 4.48 -18.44 23.38
C THR A 470 5.74 -19.30 23.37
N ASN A 471 6.36 -19.51 22.20
CA ASN A 471 7.62 -20.26 22.07
C ASN A 471 8.86 -19.48 22.50
N ALA A 472 8.73 -18.18 22.78
CA ALA A 472 9.83 -17.34 23.22
C ALA A 472 10.46 -17.87 24.53
N SER A 473 11.79 -17.90 24.58
CA SER A 473 12.53 -18.44 25.72
C SER A 473 13.57 -17.44 26.24
N ARG A 474 14.13 -17.72 27.42
CA ARG A 474 15.22 -16.91 27.97
C ARG A 474 16.49 -16.97 27.11
N GLU A 475 16.77 -18.08 26.42
CA GLU A 475 17.97 -18.20 25.58
C GLU A 475 17.78 -17.54 24.22
N GLN A 476 16.54 -17.60 23.70
CA GLN A 476 16.09 -17.00 22.44
C GLN A 476 14.85 -16.14 22.69
N PRO A 477 15.02 -14.89 23.19
CA PRO A 477 13.91 -13.97 23.33
C PRO A 477 13.41 -13.50 21.96
N LEU A 478 12.11 -13.21 21.84
CA LEU A 478 11.46 -12.76 20.60
C LEU A 478 11.11 -11.27 20.69
N ILE A 479 11.60 -10.47 19.75
CA ILE A 479 11.31 -9.04 19.69
C ILE A 479 10.74 -8.69 18.31
N LEU A 480 9.54 -8.11 18.30
CA LEU A 480 8.86 -7.67 17.09
C LEU A 480 8.91 -6.14 16.98
N PHE A 481 9.31 -5.65 15.81
CA PHE A 481 9.35 -4.24 15.45
C PHE A 481 8.49 -4.02 14.20
N LEU A 482 7.34 -3.37 14.39
CA LEU A 482 6.39 -3.09 13.32
C LEU A 482 6.25 -1.58 13.11
N ASP A 483 6.75 -1.08 11.98
CA ASP A 483 6.68 0.35 11.67
C ASP A 483 5.42 0.67 10.84
N SER A 484 4.71 1.74 11.20
CA SER A 484 3.54 2.29 10.51
C SER A 484 2.37 1.30 10.37
N VAL A 485 1.87 0.79 11.50
CA VAL A 485 0.70 -0.11 11.51
C VAL A 485 -0.57 0.53 10.92
N ASP A 486 -0.63 1.86 10.91
CA ASP A 486 -1.68 2.67 10.29
C ASP A 486 -1.69 2.58 8.74
N GLN A 487 -0.58 2.15 8.12
CA GLN A 487 -0.47 2.01 6.65
C GLN A 487 -0.95 0.66 6.11
N LEU A 488 -1.24 -0.32 6.98
CA LEU A 488 -1.73 -1.64 6.54
C LEU A 488 -3.11 -1.56 5.89
N THR A 489 -3.25 -2.30 4.79
CA THR A 489 -4.50 -2.48 4.05
C THR A 489 -5.07 -3.89 4.26
N GLY A 490 -6.37 -4.08 3.98
CA GLY A 490 -6.99 -5.42 3.98
C GLY A 490 -7.60 -5.90 5.31
N ALA A 491 -7.49 -5.14 6.40
CA ALA A 491 -8.38 -5.32 7.54
C ALA A 491 -9.64 -4.49 7.32
N GLN A 492 -10.83 -5.09 7.49
CA GLN A 492 -12.13 -4.41 7.38
C GLN A 492 -12.04 -3.03 8.04
N ASP A 493 -12.45 -1.98 7.32
CA ASP A 493 -12.08 -0.58 7.56
C ASP A 493 -12.37 -0.06 8.97
N ALA A 494 -13.04 -0.81 9.85
CA ALA A 494 -13.28 -0.45 11.25
C ALA A 494 -12.20 -0.94 12.26
N ASN A 495 -11.39 -1.97 11.98
CA ASN A 495 -10.63 -2.71 13.02
C ASN A 495 -9.16 -3.08 12.65
N LYS A 496 -8.43 -2.16 11.99
CA LYS A 496 -7.09 -2.42 11.41
C LYS A 496 -6.01 -2.94 12.37
N VAL A 497 -6.06 -2.54 13.64
CA VAL A 497 -5.03 -2.89 14.65
C VAL A 497 -5.47 -3.97 15.64
N SER A 498 -6.67 -4.52 15.48
CA SER A 498 -7.28 -5.48 16.44
C SER A 498 -6.60 -6.86 16.50
N TRP A 499 -5.80 -7.20 15.50
CA TRP A 499 -5.04 -8.44 15.42
C TRP A 499 -3.82 -8.46 16.36
N LEU A 500 -3.37 -7.29 16.84
CA LEU A 500 -2.21 -7.17 17.72
C LEU A 500 -2.49 -7.82 19.09
N PRO A 501 -1.51 -8.56 19.66
CA PRO A 501 -1.65 -9.15 20.99
C PRO A 501 -1.65 -8.08 22.07
N LEU A 502 -2.63 -8.10 22.98
CA LEU A 502 -2.69 -7.18 24.14
C LEU A 502 -1.89 -7.69 25.34
N ARG A 503 -1.62 -9.00 25.36
CA ARG A 503 -0.77 -9.66 26.34
C ARG A 503 0.32 -10.41 25.60
N LEU A 504 1.56 -10.12 25.95
CA LEU A 504 2.75 -10.73 25.41
C LEU A 504 3.24 -11.82 26.38
N PRO A 505 3.59 -13.01 25.87
CA PRO A 505 4.23 -14.04 26.68
C PRO A 505 5.57 -13.59 27.27
N LEU A 506 6.04 -14.30 28.30
CA LEU A 506 7.37 -14.06 28.87
C LEU A 506 8.46 -14.13 27.78
N HIS A 507 9.47 -13.27 27.88
CA HIS A 507 10.56 -13.15 26.90
C HIS A 507 10.12 -12.74 25.47
N CYS A 508 8.89 -12.24 25.30
CA CYS A 508 8.38 -11.64 24.07
C CYS A 508 8.15 -10.14 24.23
N LYS A 509 8.55 -9.33 23.25
CA LYS A 509 8.37 -7.86 23.22
C LYS A 509 7.86 -7.39 21.87
N LEU A 510 7.00 -6.37 21.86
CA LEU A 510 6.40 -5.81 20.66
C LEU A 510 6.45 -4.29 20.68
N LEU A 511 7.18 -3.71 19.73
CA LEU A 511 7.19 -2.29 19.42
C LEU A 511 6.40 -2.02 18.14
N VAL A 512 5.46 -1.09 18.21
CA VAL A 512 4.70 -0.62 17.04
C VAL A 512 4.86 0.89 16.88
N SER A 513 4.80 1.39 15.65
CA SER A 513 4.70 2.84 15.38
C SER A 513 3.42 3.19 14.64
N CYS A 514 2.82 4.35 14.96
CA CYS A 514 1.64 4.88 14.28
C CYS A 514 1.69 6.40 14.14
N ALA A 515 0.94 6.95 13.19
CA ALA A 515 0.75 8.40 13.06
C ALA A 515 -0.26 8.93 14.10
N ALA A 516 -0.01 10.14 14.60
CA ALA A 516 -0.95 10.90 15.42
C ALA A 516 -0.78 12.38 15.11
N GLU A 517 -1.87 13.02 14.68
CA GLU A 517 -1.95 14.43 14.30
C GLU A 517 -3.17 15.06 14.99
N GLU A 518 -2.97 16.18 15.69
CA GLU A 518 -4.06 16.87 16.40
C GLU A 518 -5.15 17.37 15.42
N ASP A 519 -4.74 17.85 14.25
CA ASP A 519 -5.61 18.42 13.22
C ASP A 519 -6.26 17.36 12.29
N ASN A 520 -5.93 16.07 12.45
CA ASN A 520 -6.44 15.02 11.57
C ASN A 520 -6.97 13.78 12.33
N PRO A 521 -8.27 13.77 12.69
CA PRO A 521 -8.89 12.66 13.41
C PRO A 521 -8.88 11.33 12.65
N GLU A 522 -8.90 11.36 11.32
CA GLU A 522 -8.88 10.13 10.50
C GLU A 522 -7.54 9.41 10.61
N VAL A 523 -6.43 10.14 10.56
CA VAL A 523 -5.09 9.58 10.70
C VAL A 523 -4.80 9.13 12.13
N SER A 524 -5.31 9.87 13.11
CA SER A 524 -5.16 9.53 14.53
C SER A 524 -6.09 8.39 15.00
N ARG A 525 -6.94 7.86 14.11
CA ARG A 525 -7.95 6.85 14.47
C ARG A 525 -7.33 5.58 15.06
N ASP A 526 -6.30 5.05 14.43
CA ASP A 526 -5.65 3.81 14.87
C ASP A 526 -4.85 4.04 16.17
N TYR A 527 -4.28 5.24 16.36
CA TYR A 527 -3.68 5.66 17.63
C TYR A 527 -4.72 5.69 18.77
N HIS A 528 -5.90 6.27 18.53
CA HIS A 528 -6.98 6.28 19.52
C HIS A 528 -7.50 4.89 19.85
N LEU A 529 -7.56 3.98 18.87
CA LEU A 529 -7.88 2.57 19.10
C LEU A 529 -6.82 1.88 19.97
N LEU A 530 -5.53 2.05 19.66
CA LEU A 530 -4.43 1.50 20.45
C LEU A 530 -4.46 2.01 21.89
N ARG A 531 -4.74 3.31 22.10
CA ARG A 531 -4.85 3.92 23.44
C ARG A 531 -6.04 3.41 24.25
N ARG A 532 -7.11 2.96 23.57
CA ARG A 532 -8.24 2.25 24.21
C ARG A 532 -7.95 0.77 24.49
N MET A 533 -7.01 0.16 23.77
CA MET A 533 -6.66 -1.25 23.92
C MET A 533 -5.55 -1.48 24.96
N ILE A 534 -4.59 -0.54 25.08
CA ILE A 534 -3.43 -0.63 25.97
C ILE A 534 -3.61 0.32 27.15
N ASP A 535 -4.08 -0.21 28.28
CA ASP A 535 -4.30 0.57 29.51
C ASP A 535 -3.00 0.87 30.30
N VAL A 536 -1.92 1.37 29.66
CA VAL A 536 -0.67 1.83 30.32
C VAL A 536 -0.12 3.03 29.57
N GLU A 537 -0.12 4.21 30.21
CA GLU A 537 0.35 5.45 29.57
C GLU A 537 1.85 5.49 29.32
N ASP A 538 2.66 4.93 30.23
CA ASP A 538 4.13 4.87 30.09
C ASP A 538 4.61 4.08 28.86
N HIS A 539 3.70 3.34 28.20
CA HIS A 539 4.01 2.63 26.97
C HIS A 539 3.77 3.43 25.69
N PHE A 540 3.39 4.70 25.80
CA PHE A 540 3.21 5.60 24.67
C PHE A 540 4.32 6.64 24.66
N ILE A 541 5.24 6.53 23.69
CA ILE A 541 6.36 7.47 23.53
C ILE A 541 6.06 8.41 22.36
N GLU A 542 5.96 9.69 22.67
CA GLU A 542 5.80 10.74 21.66
C GLU A 542 7.13 11.06 20.98
N VAL A 543 7.14 11.04 19.66
CA VAL A 543 8.30 11.35 18.83
C VAL A 543 8.12 12.76 18.25
N THR A 544 8.86 13.72 18.81
CA THR A 544 8.81 15.14 18.43
C THR A 544 9.86 15.51 17.37
N ALA A 545 9.86 16.76 16.89
CA ALA A 545 10.86 17.25 15.93
C ALA A 545 12.30 17.25 16.51
N LEU A 546 13.33 17.37 15.67
CA LEU A 546 14.74 17.25 16.11
C LEU A 546 15.21 18.42 16.98
N GLY A 547 14.65 19.61 16.78
CA GLY A 547 15.21 20.86 17.30
C GLY A 547 16.35 21.40 16.42
N GLU A 548 16.65 22.70 16.58
CA GLU A 548 17.60 23.43 15.73
C GLU A 548 19.04 22.90 15.84
N ASP A 549 19.53 22.69 17.07
CA ASP A 549 20.91 22.28 17.32
C ASP A 549 21.22 20.90 16.74
N LEU A 550 20.34 19.92 16.98
CA LEU A 550 20.51 18.56 16.48
C LEU A 550 20.40 18.54 14.94
N ALA A 551 19.44 19.27 14.36
CA ALA A 551 19.30 19.37 12.91
C ALA A 551 20.56 19.97 12.24
N MET A 552 21.13 21.03 12.81
CA MET A 552 22.37 21.64 12.29
C MET A 552 23.59 20.71 12.40
N GLN A 553 23.70 19.93 13.47
CA GLN A 553 24.76 18.92 13.61
C GLN A 553 24.64 17.82 12.55
N VAL A 554 23.42 17.34 12.30
CA VAL A 554 23.13 16.33 11.28
C VAL A 554 23.53 16.82 9.89
N ILE A 555 23.17 18.06 9.51
CA ILE A 555 23.53 18.63 8.20
C ILE A 555 25.05 18.72 8.02
N ARG A 556 25.78 19.21 9.03
CA ARG A 556 27.25 19.34 8.95
C ARG A 556 27.94 18.01 8.68
N MET A 557 27.48 16.97 9.36
CA MET A 557 28.05 15.64 9.18
C MET A 557 27.66 15.03 7.82
N TRP A 558 26.41 15.18 7.35
CA TRP A 558 26.04 14.73 6.01
C TRP A 558 26.83 15.45 4.91
N MET A 559 27.13 16.74 5.08
CA MET A 559 27.98 17.51 4.17
C MET A 559 29.42 16.95 4.14
N GLN A 560 29.98 16.58 5.30
CA GLN A 560 31.29 15.90 5.37
C GLN A 560 31.30 14.56 4.62
N THR A 561 30.26 13.73 4.81
CA THR A 561 30.12 12.46 4.08
C THR A 561 29.97 12.66 2.58
N ALA A 562 29.31 13.75 2.15
CA ALA A 562 29.17 14.12 0.75
C ALA A 562 30.44 14.77 0.16
N HIS A 563 31.51 14.94 0.94
CA HIS A 563 32.74 15.65 0.54
C HIS A 563 32.48 17.09 0.09
N ARG A 564 31.57 17.79 0.78
CA ARG A 564 31.21 19.18 0.51
C ARG A 564 31.20 20.04 1.78
N ASP A 565 31.31 21.35 1.59
CA ASP A 565 31.12 22.39 2.61
C ASP A 565 30.34 23.57 2.00
N LEU A 566 29.97 24.55 2.82
CA LEU A 566 29.27 25.76 2.39
C LEU A 566 30.04 27.02 2.82
N THR A 567 29.78 28.11 2.10
CA THR A 567 30.27 29.44 2.53
C THR A 567 29.54 29.92 3.79
N ASN A 568 30.14 30.87 4.52
CA ASN A 568 29.51 31.47 5.71
C ASN A 568 28.13 32.07 5.43
N TYR A 569 27.92 32.65 4.24
CA TYR A 569 26.63 33.18 3.81
C TYR A 569 25.59 32.06 3.63
N GLN A 570 25.97 30.98 2.93
CA GLN A 570 25.10 29.83 2.71
C GLN A 570 24.75 29.12 4.03
N TRP A 571 25.71 28.98 4.96
CA TRP A 571 25.45 28.43 6.30
C TRP A 571 24.42 29.26 7.10
N ARG A 572 24.41 30.59 6.96
CA ARG A 572 23.39 31.45 7.58
C ARG A 572 21.99 31.21 7.00
N LEU A 573 21.88 30.97 5.69
CA LEU A 573 20.60 30.65 5.06
C LEU A 573 20.05 29.31 5.56
N VAL A 574 20.91 28.30 5.72
CA VAL A 574 20.54 27.00 6.29
C VAL A 574 20.02 27.18 7.72
N SER A 575 20.76 27.89 8.58
CA SER A 575 20.32 28.16 9.95
C SER A 575 18.95 28.82 9.99
N ASN A 576 18.72 29.90 9.22
CA ASN A 576 17.42 30.58 9.16
C ASN A 576 16.26 29.68 8.70
N ALA A 577 16.52 28.71 7.82
CA ALA A 577 15.51 27.74 7.38
C ALA A 577 15.20 26.71 8.47
N ILE A 578 16.24 26.19 9.14
CA ILE A 578 16.11 25.19 10.21
C ILE A 578 15.45 25.76 11.47
N THR A 579 15.68 27.04 11.80
CA THR A 579 14.96 27.72 12.91
C THR A 579 13.44 27.73 12.68
N LYS A 580 12.98 27.72 11.42
CA LYS A 580 11.54 27.71 11.08
C LYS A 580 10.94 26.30 11.02
N CYS A 581 11.72 25.30 10.59
CA CYS A 581 11.27 23.91 10.55
C CYS A 581 12.44 22.96 10.82
N SER A 582 12.31 22.11 11.85
CA SER A 582 13.34 21.14 12.26
C SER A 582 12.88 19.68 12.10
N LEU A 583 11.87 19.45 11.26
CA LEU A 583 11.41 18.09 10.94
C LEU A 583 12.50 17.34 10.14
N PRO A 584 12.82 16.08 10.47
CA PRO A 584 13.84 15.29 9.75
C PRO A 584 13.68 15.27 8.22
N ILE A 585 12.44 15.17 7.72
CA ILE A 585 12.16 15.17 6.28
C ILE A 585 12.54 16.51 5.63
N PHE A 586 12.29 17.63 6.31
CA PHE A 586 12.70 18.96 5.86
C PHE A 586 14.21 19.08 5.86
N VAL A 587 14.89 18.63 6.91
CA VAL A 587 16.37 18.62 7.01
C VAL A 587 16.99 17.84 5.84
N LYS A 588 16.41 16.69 5.47
CA LYS A 588 16.84 15.90 4.31
C LYS A 588 16.63 16.63 2.98
N LEU A 589 15.49 17.31 2.80
CA LEU A 589 15.21 18.12 1.61
C LEU A 589 16.17 19.30 1.48
N VAL A 590 16.42 20.01 2.59
CA VAL A 590 17.40 21.10 2.65
C VAL A 590 18.80 20.57 2.33
N PHE A 591 19.20 19.43 2.89
CA PHE A 591 20.49 18.79 2.59
C PHE A 591 20.67 18.47 1.10
N ALA A 592 19.64 17.90 0.47
CA ALA A 592 19.67 17.60 -0.96
C ALA A 592 19.82 18.86 -1.82
N GLU A 593 19.21 19.98 -1.40
CA GLU A 593 19.28 21.27 -2.11
C GLU A 593 20.66 21.93 -1.95
N ILE A 594 21.17 22.03 -0.73
CA ILE A 594 22.49 22.65 -0.47
C ILE A 594 23.65 21.83 -1.05
N CYS A 595 23.48 20.52 -1.23
CA CYS A 595 24.44 19.66 -1.93
C CYS A 595 24.62 20.04 -3.41
N ARG A 596 23.76 20.88 -3.98
CA ARG A 596 23.91 21.40 -5.35
C ARG A 596 24.56 22.78 -5.39
N TRP A 597 24.57 23.52 -4.28
CA TRP A 597 25.09 24.89 -4.24
C TRP A 597 26.60 24.93 -4.42
N ARG A 598 27.06 25.68 -5.42
CA ARG A 598 28.47 25.99 -5.64
C ARG A 598 28.88 27.18 -4.78
N SER A 599 30.19 27.34 -4.53
CA SER A 599 30.70 28.48 -3.74
C SER A 599 30.39 29.85 -4.36
N TYR A 600 30.03 29.87 -5.63
CA TYR A 600 29.71 31.07 -6.41
C TYR A 600 28.26 31.15 -6.91
N THR A 601 27.37 30.27 -6.42
CA THR A 601 25.93 30.37 -6.71
C THR A 601 25.40 31.74 -6.28
N LYS A 602 24.61 32.40 -7.13
CA LYS A 602 24.14 33.77 -6.85
C LYS A 602 23.15 33.76 -5.67
N PRO A 603 23.08 34.83 -4.87
CA PRO A 603 22.15 34.93 -3.73
C PRO A 603 20.68 34.67 -4.07
N GLN A 604 20.25 35.08 -5.26
CA GLN A 604 18.89 34.87 -5.77
C GLN A 604 18.57 33.39 -6.04
N ASP A 605 19.59 32.56 -6.29
CA ASP A 605 19.47 31.13 -6.61
C ASP A 605 19.78 30.25 -5.37
N THR A 606 20.11 30.86 -4.23
CA THR A 606 20.29 30.19 -2.93
C THR A 606 19.06 30.40 -2.05
N HIS A 607 17.88 29.97 -2.52
CA HIS A 607 16.64 30.07 -1.75
C HIS A 607 16.30 28.73 -1.09
N LEU A 608 16.04 28.75 0.22
CA LEU A 608 15.49 27.62 0.95
C LEU A 608 14.06 27.95 1.38
N ALA A 609 13.15 27.03 1.12
CA ALA A 609 11.79 27.08 1.65
C ALA A 609 11.79 27.05 3.19
N SER A 610 10.69 27.50 3.79
CA SER A 610 10.49 27.49 5.25
C SER A 610 9.52 26.41 5.73
N THR A 611 8.85 25.71 4.80
CA THR A 611 7.89 24.65 5.11
C THR A 611 8.22 23.39 4.29
N VAL A 612 7.78 22.23 4.79
CA VAL A 612 7.95 20.94 4.07
C VAL A 612 7.27 20.98 2.70
N MET A 613 6.06 21.53 2.62
CA MET A 613 5.28 21.62 1.38
C MET A 613 6.01 22.46 0.32
N ASP A 614 6.50 23.64 0.69
CA ASP A 614 7.24 24.52 -0.23
C ASP A 614 8.55 23.88 -0.68
N SER A 615 9.26 23.17 0.21
CA SER A 615 10.47 22.41 -0.14
C SER A 615 10.18 21.31 -1.17
N ILE A 616 9.05 20.60 -1.02
CA ILE A 616 8.61 19.59 -1.99
C ILE A 616 8.22 20.24 -3.32
N MET A 617 7.56 21.42 -3.30
CA MET A 617 7.24 22.15 -4.53
C MET A 617 8.50 22.58 -5.30
N LEU A 618 9.53 23.06 -4.59
CA LEU A 618 10.83 23.39 -5.21
C LEU A 618 11.51 22.15 -5.80
N LEU A 619 11.44 21.01 -5.10
CA LEU A 619 11.92 19.74 -5.63
C LEU A 619 11.20 19.35 -6.93
N PHE A 620 9.86 19.42 -6.97
CA PHE A 620 9.10 19.14 -8.19
C PHE A 620 9.43 20.11 -9.33
N GLU A 621 9.56 21.41 -9.05
CA GLU A 621 9.95 22.40 -10.06
C GLU A 621 11.33 22.12 -10.66
N MET A 622 12.28 21.73 -9.82
CA MET A 622 13.63 21.39 -10.24
C MET A 622 13.64 20.12 -11.10
N VAL A 623 12.94 19.05 -10.68
CA VAL A 623 12.83 17.81 -11.47
C VAL A 623 12.12 18.08 -12.81
N GLU A 624 11.07 18.92 -12.82
CA GLU A 624 10.40 19.40 -14.03
C GLU A 624 11.33 20.17 -14.95
N LYS A 625 12.21 21.02 -14.42
CA LYS A 625 13.20 21.75 -15.23
C LYS A 625 14.24 20.83 -15.85
N GLN A 626 14.68 19.80 -15.12
CA GLN A 626 15.74 18.88 -15.55
C GLN A 626 15.25 17.86 -16.60
N HIS A 627 14.09 17.24 -16.40
CA HIS A 627 13.57 16.18 -17.28
C HIS A 627 12.49 16.64 -18.25
N GLY A 628 12.04 17.88 -18.09
CA GLY A 628 10.98 18.50 -18.87
C GLY A 628 9.66 18.56 -18.15
N ARG A 629 9.10 19.77 -18.14
CA ARG A 629 7.90 20.09 -17.36
C ARG A 629 6.72 19.20 -17.74
N ILE A 630 6.44 19.00 -19.03
CA ILE A 630 5.26 18.22 -19.47
C ILE A 630 5.39 16.75 -19.07
N LEU A 631 6.55 16.13 -19.35
CA LEU A 631 6.80 14.73 -19.01
C LEU A 631 6.66 14.47 -17.49
N VAL A 632 7.36 15.27 -16.66
CA VAL A 632 7.34 15.10 -15.21
C VAL A 632 5.97 15.39 -14.63
N PHE A 633 5.33 16.48 -15.07
CA PHE A 633 3.99 16.85 -14.64
C PHE A 633 3.01 15.71 -14.89
N HIS A 634 2.99 15.15 -16.11
CA HIS A 634 2.06 14.09 -16.46
C HIS A 634 2.38 12.78 -15.72
N ALA A 635 3.66 12.39 -15.63
CA ALA A 635 4.06 11.18 -14.92
C ALA A 635 3.68 11.21 -13.42
N LEU A 636 4.00 12.31 -12.73
CA LEU A 636 3.65 12.47 -11.31
C LEU A 636 2.15 12.67 -11.09
N ALA A 637 1.44 13.31 -12.04
CA ALA A 637 0.00 13.41 -12.01
C ALA A 637 -0.68 12.03 -12.15
N TYR A 638 -0.22 11.15 -13.06
CA TYR A 638 -0.75 9.78 -13.16
C TYR A 638 -0.58 9.00 -11.85
N ILE A 639 0.61 9.04 -11.23
CA ILE A 639 0.85 8.41 -9.92
C ILE A 639 -0.08 8.99 -8.84
N THR A 640 -0.30 10.31 -8.86
CA THR A 640 -1.14 10.99 -7.87
C THR A 640 -2.64 10.74 -8.09
N ALA A 641 -3.07 10.50 -9.33
CA ALA A 641 -4.47 10.22 -9.68
C ALA A 641 -4.87 8.77 -9.35
N ALA A 642 -3.94 7.82 -9.43
CA ALA A 642 -4.22 6.40 -9.21
C ALA A 642 -4.69 6.11 -7.78
N LYS A 643 -5.67 5.21 -7.61
CA LYS A 643 -6.27 4.90 -6.31
C LYS A 643 -5.27 4.19 -5.40
N SER A 644 -4.61 3.16 -5.92
CA SER A 644 -3.68 2.31 -5.17
C SER A 644 -2.21 2.53 -5.55
N GLY A 645 -1.97 3.18 -6.69
CA GLY A 645 -0.64 3.40 -7.30
C GLY A 645 -0.59 2.84 -8.72
N LEU A 646 0.55 2.99 -9.40
CA LEU A 646 0.76 2.45 -10.76
C LEU A 646 2.04 1.63 -10.82
N SER A 647 1.99 0.45 -11.46
CA SER A 647 3.20 -0.29 -11.83
C SER A 647 4.02 0.50 -12.85
N GLU A 648 5.32 0.19 -12.97
CA GLU A 648 6.20 0.84 -13.94
C GLU A 648 5.70 0.63 -15.37
N SER A 649 5.22 -0.57 -15.68
CA SER A 649 4.59 -0.89 -16.96
C SER A 649 3.31 -0.09 -17.22
N GLU A 650 2.41 0.04 -16.22
CA GLU A 650 1.17 0.79 -16.37
C GLU A 650 1.47 2.28 -16.61
N LEU A 651 2.42 2.85 -15.86
CA LEU A 651 2.83 4.24 -16.03
C LEU A 651 3.48 4.50 -17.40
N GLU A 652 4.36 3.60 -17.86
CA GLU A 652 4.92 3.66 -19.20
C GLU A 652 3.84 3.62 -20.29
N ASP A 653 2.86 2.73 -20.14
CA ASP A 653 1.75 2.60 -21.09
C ASP A 653 0.88 3.85 -21.10
N LEU A 654 0.52 4.40 -19.93
CA LEU A 654 -0.25 5.64 -19.80
C LEU A 654 0.47 6.84 -20.42
N ILE A 655 1.76 7.01 -20.14
CA ILE A 655 2.57 8.07 -20.75
C ILE A 655 2.71 7.86 -22.27
N SER A 656 2.73 6.61 -22.74
CA SER A 656 2.78 6.29 -24.17
C SER A 656 1.45 6.53 -24.91
N LEU A 657 0.34 6.55 -24.16
CA LEU A 657 -0.96 6.97 -24.66
C LEU A 657 -1.13 8.49 -24.62
N ASP A 658 -0.22 9.24 -24.00
CA ASP A 658 -0.32 10.69 -23.88
C ASP A 658 0.38 11.43 -25.03
N ASP A 659 -0.40 11.94 -25.98
CA ASP A 659 0.16 12.61 -27.16
C ASP A 659 0.88 13.92 -26.81
N LYS A 660 0.47 14.63 -25.74
CA LYS A 660 1.14 15.87 -25.33
C LYS A 660 2.56 15.58 -24.86
N VAL A 661 2.75 14.49 -24.13
CA VAL A 661 4.07 14.07 -23.66
C VAL A 661 4.94 13.60 -24.83
N LEU A 662 4.40 12.80 -25.73
CA LEU A 662 5.17 12.27 -26.86
C LEU A 662 5.56 13.35 -27.88
N ASP A 663 4.72 14.36 -28.07
CA ASP A 663 5.08 15.52 -28.89
C ASP A 663 6.22 16.35 -28.26
N ASP A 664 6.24 16.48 -26.92
CA ASP A 664 7.33 17.13 -26.19
C ASP A 664 8.63 16.30 -26.22
N VAL A 665 8.53 14.97 -26.20
CA VAL A 665 9.70 14.06 -26.21
C VAL A 665 10.29 13.91 -27.61
N TYR A 666 9.47 13.74 -28.65
CA TYR A 666 9.92 13.52 -30.02
C TYR A 666 10.03 14.82 -30.83
N GLN A 667 10.81 15.76 -30.31
CA GLN A 667 11.14 16.99 -31.02
C GLN A 667 12.17 16.75 -32.14
N TYR A 668 13.17 15.89 -31.90
CA TYR A 668 14.37 15.78 -32.75
C TYR A 668 14.44 14.51 -33.60
N HIS A 669 13.78 13.43 -33.16
CA HIS A 669 13.74 12.16 -33.88
C HIS A 669 12.38 11.51 -33.72
N LEU A 670 11.87 10.92 -34.80
CA LEU A 670 10.68 10.05 -34.76
C LEU A 670 11.14 8.62 -34.50
N PRO A 671 10.61 7.94 -33.47
CA PRO A 671 10.94 6.55 -33.21
C PRO A 671 10.25 5.63 -34.24
N PRO A 672 10.77 4.41 -34.48
CA PRO A 672 10.07 3.41 -35.29
C PRO A 672 8.75 2.94 -34.65
N VAL A 673 8.63 3.05 -33.32
CA VAL A 673 7.41 2.78 -32.54
C VAL A 673 7.12 4.00 -31.66
N ARG A 674 5.93 4.58 -31.78
CA ARG A 674 5.54 5.81 -31.05
C ARG A 674 5.19 5.50 -29.59
N ARG A 675 6.19 5.16 -28.76
CA ARG A 675 6.06 4.77 -27.35
C ARG A 675 7.19 5.35 -26.50
N ILE A 676 6.88 5.86 -25.29
CA ILE A 676 7.87 6.51 -24.43
C ILE A 676 9.12 5.63 -24.22
N PRO A 677 10.34 6.18 -24.38
CA PRO A 677 11.56 5.47 -23.99
C PRO A 677 11.55 5.20 -22.47
N PRO A 678 11.68 3.93 -22.02
CA PRO A 678 11.67 3.56 -20.58
C PRO A 678 12.62 4.40 -19.71
N LEU A 679 13.81 4.69 -20.26
CA LEU A 679 14.86 5.46 -19.60
C LEU A 679 14.40 6.83 -19.08
N LEU A 680 13.46 7.48 -19.76
CA LEU A 680 12.98 8.80 -19.37
C LEU A 680 12.29 8.76 -18.01
N TRP A 681 11.42 7.78 -17.81
CA TRP A 681 10.77 7.58 -16.52
C TRP A 681 11.80 7.18 -15.46
N THR A 682 12.71 6.25 -15.77
CA THR A 682 13.63 5.79 -14.72
C THR A 682 14.56 6.90 -14.20
N ARG A 683 14.95 7.86 -15.04
CA ARG A 683 15.73 9.01 -14.58
C ARG A 683 14.94 9.90 -13.62
N ILE A 684 13.65 10.14 -13.90
CA ILE A 684 12.76 10.89 -13.00
C ILE A 684 12.66 10.16 -11.65
N ARG A 685 12.45 8.84 -11.69
CA ARG A 685 12.41 7.99 -10.49
C ARG A 685 13.71 8.05 -9.69
N ASN A 686 14.86 8.02 -10.36
CA ASN A 686 16.19 8.10 -9.73
C ASN A 686 16.47 9.45 -9.05
N ASP A 687 15.83 10.53 -9.50
CA ASP A 687 15.92 11.86 -8.88
C ASP A 687 14.88 12.10 -7.77
N LEU A 688 13.98 11.12 -7.56
CA LEU A 688 13.03 11.06 -6.44
C LEU A 688 13.27 9.84 -5.51
N PRO A 689 14.52 9.56 -5.09
CA PRO A 689 14.84 8.34 -4.36
C PRO A 689 14.24 8.36 -2.95
N ASN A 690 13.53 7.28 -2.59
CA ASN A 690 12.84 7.10 -1.30
C ASN A 690 11.64 8.04 -1.07
N TYR A 691 11.14 8.75 -2.08
CA TYR A 691 9.87 9.48 -2.00
C TYR A 691 8.71 8.71 -2.63
N LEU A 692 9.03 7.78 -3.53
CA LEU A 692 8.12 6.77 -4.08
C LEU A 692 8.44 5.42 -3.42
N SER A 693 7.39 4.71 -2.98
CA SER A 693 7.47 3.35 -2.44
C SER A 693 6.80 2.35 -3.38
N GLU A 694 7.36 1.15 -3.44
CA GLU A 694 6.70 0.00 -4.06
C GLU A 694 5.74 -0.65 -3.05
N ARG A 695 4.53 -0.96 -3.49
CA ARG A 695 3.45 -1.55 -2.68
C ARG A 695 2.78 -2.67 -3.47
N GLU A 696 2.17 -3.62 -2.79
CA GLU A 696 1.26 -4.55 -3.48
C GLU A 696 -0.10 -3.90 -3.63
N ALA A 697 -0.62 -3.94 -4.84
CA ALA A 697 -2.02 -3.72 -5.09
C ALA A 697 -2.49 -4.75 -6.10
N ASP A 698 -3.53 -5.50 -5.73
CA ASP A 698 -4.22 -6.41 -6.65
C ASP A 698 -3.31 -7.46 -7.31
N GLY A 699 -2.32 -7.97 -6.56
CA GLY A 699 -1.33 -8.96 -7.03
C GLY A 699 -0.24 -8.41 -7.95
N VAL A 700 -0.05 -7.08 -7.97
CA VAL A 700 0.98 -6.40 -8.77
C VAL A 700 1.75 -5.42 -7.88
N SER A 701 3.07 -5.32 -8.10
CA SER A 701 3.89 -4.27 -7.47
C SER A 701 3.64 -2.92 -8.15
N VAL A 702 3.16 -1.95 -7.38
CA VAL A 702 2.81 -0.60 -7.83
C VAL A 702 3.61 0.46 -7.09
N MET A 703 3.92 1.55 -7.76
CA MET A 703 4.55 2.73 -7.17
C MET A 703 3.50 3.71 -6.68
N ASN A 704 3.68 4.20 -5.45
CA ASN A 704 2.87 5.26 -4.86
C ASN A 704 3.75 6.20 -4.02
N TRP A 705 3.22 7.35 -3.63
CA TRP A 705 3.90 8.27 -2.72
C TRP A 705 4.10 7.63 -1.35
N TYR A 706 5.36 7.56 -0.90
CA TYR A 706 5.71 6.98 0.40
C TYR A 706 5.22 7.87 1.55
N HIS A 707 5.52 9.17 1.46
CA HIS A 707 5.12 10.16 2.45
C HIS A 707 3.85 10.91 2.02
N ARG A 708 2.91 11.03 2.95
CA ARG A 708 1.66 11.79 2.74
C ARG A 708 1.92 13.23 2.27
N GLN A 709 2.93 13.90 2.83
CA GLN A 709 3.28 15.28 2.48
C GLN A 709 3.59 15.43 0.97
N PHE A 710 4.20 14.42 0.36
CA PHE A 710 4.45 14.42 -1.09
C PHE A 710 3.17 14.26 -1.89
N ARG A 711 2.27 13.36 -1.47
CA ARG A 711 0.96 13.15 -2.12
C ARG A 711 0.12 14.43 -2.07
N ASP A 712 0.04 15.07 -0.91
CA ASP A 712 -0.79 16.26 -0.72
C ASP A 712 -0.20 17.46 -1.48
N THR A 713 1.12 17.62 -1.48
CA THR A 713 1.80 18.64 -2.30
C THR A 713 1.63 18.39 -3.79
N ALA A 714 1.68 17.13 -4.25
CA ALA A 714 1.46 16.76 -5.63
C ALA A 714 0.02 17.04 -6.07
N LYS A 715 -0.98 16.77 -5.21
CA LYS A 715 -2.38 17.14 -5.46
C LYS A 715 -2.55 18.66 -5.60
N GLU A 716 -1.96 19.45 -4.70
CA GLU A 716 -2.02 20.91 -4.79
C GLU A 716 -1.30 21.45 -6.05
N ARG A 717 -0.19 20.84 -6.47
CA ARG A 717 0.55 21.27 -7.67
C ARG A 717 -0.15 20.88 -8.97
N TYR A 718 -0.65 19.65 -9.06
CA TYR A 718 -1.11 19.05 -10.31
C TYR A 718 -2.64 19.06 -10.50
N PHE A 719 -3.41 19.03 -9.42
CA PHE A 719 -4.89 18.94 -9.46
C PHE A 719 -5.62 20.17 -8.96
N LYS A 720 -4.92 21.29 -8.71
CA LYS A 720 -5.55 22.59 -8.44
C LYS A 720 -6.57 22.99 -9.52
N ASN A 721 -6.30 22.62 -10.78
CA ASN A 721 -7.26 22.73 -11.86
C ASN A 721 -8.04 21.41 -11.99
N MET A 722 -9.32 21.44 -11.64
CA MET A 722 -10.19 20.25 -11.67
C MET A 722 -10.30 19.62 -13.06
N ASN A 723 -10.17 20.41 -14.15
CA ASN A 723 -10.16 19.88 -15.52
C ASN A 723 -8.95 18.96 -15.78
N MET A 724 -7.80 19.25 -15.13
CA MET A 724 -6.62 18.38 -15.24
C MET A 724 -6.85 17.09 -14.46
N ALA A 725 -7.44 17.15 -13.27
CA ALA A 725 -7.81 15.96 -12.51
C ALA A 725 -8.74 15.05 -13.34
N THR A 726 -9.83 15.60 -13.90
CA THR A 726 -10.75 14.89 -14.79
C THR A 726 -10.04 14.28 -16.00
N TYR A 727 -9.09 15.01 -16.62
CA TYR A 727 -8.31 14.51 -17.75
C TYR A 727 -7.47 13.27 -17.40
N PHE A 728 -6.75 13.30 -16.27
CA PHE A 728 -5.94 12.15 -15.85
C PHE A 728 -6.80 10.96 -15.42
N HIS A 729 -7.89 11.18 -14.68
CA HIS A 729 -8.82 10.09 -14.36
C HIS A 729 -9.44 9.49 -15.62
N SER A 730 -9.82 10.30 -16.62
CA SER A 730 -10.35 9.79 -17.89
C SER A 730 -9.30 9.01 -18.68
N SER A 731 -8.04 9.44 -18.67
CA SER A 731 -6.96 8.76 -19.39
C SER A 731 -6.63 7.39 -18.77
N ILE A 732 -6.66 7.30 -17.43
CA ILE A 732 -6.52 6.01 -16.72
C ILE A 732 -7.74 5.10 -16.98
N ALA A 733 -8.94 5.67 -17.03
CA ALA A 733 -10.13 4.90 -17.41
C ALA A 733 -10.03 4.33 -18.83
N ASP A 734 -9.58 5.11 -19.82
CA ASP A 734 -9.37 4.64 -21.20
C ASP A 734 -8.36 3.48 -21.27
N TYR A 735 -7.31 3.53 -20.46
CA TYR A 735 -6.33 2.44 -20.35
C TYR A 735 -6.99 1.16 -19.84
N PHE A 736 -7.70 1.19 -18.70
CA PHE A 736 -8.34 0.00 -18.13
C PHE A 736 -9.57 -0.48 -18.91
N LEU A 737 -10.27 0.39 -19.63
CA LEU A 737 -11.28 -0.01 -20.61
C LEU A 737 -10.64 -0.80 -21.76
N GLY A 738 -9.36 -0.58 -22.05
CA GLY A 738 -8.62 -1.28 -23.08
C GLY A 738 -8.86 -0.72 -24.49
N ILE A 739 -9.30 0.54 -24.61
CA ILE A 739 -9.67 1.18 -25.90
C ILE A 739 -8.54 1.06 -26.93
N TRP A 740 -7.30 1.27 -26.50
CA TRP A 740 -6.09 1.27 -27.33
C TRP A 740 -5.21 0.03 -27.10
N GLY A 741 -5.73 -1.01 -26.44
CA GLY A 741 -5.02 -2.25 -26.18
C GLY A 741 -5.06 -3.21 -27.37
N GLY A 742 -4.16 -4.19 -27.38
CA GLY A 742 -4.27 -5.36 -28.28
C GLY A 742 -3.98 -5.11 -29.76
N GLY A 743 -3.23 -4.06 -30.07
CA GLY A 743 -2.84 -3.71 -31.45
C GLY A 743 -3.73 -2.65 -32.10
N ASN A 744 -4.73 -2.13 -31.39
CA ASN A 744 -5.57 -1.03 -31.87
C ASN A 744 -4.76 0.27 -32.00
N PRO A 745 -4.61 0.84 -33.22
CA PRO A 745 -3.77 2.01 -33.41
C PRO A 745 -4.48 3.29 -32.97
N LYS A 746 -3.77 4.12 -32.19
CA LYS A 746 -4.30 5.38 -31.65
C LYS A 746 -4.04 6.54 -32.63
N PRO A 747 -5.06 7.32 -33.04
CA PRO A 747 -4.88 8.49 -33.89
C PRO A 747 -4.19 9.63 -33.13
N PHE A 748 -3.33 10.38 -33.81
CA PHE A 748 -2.61 11.54 -33.26
C PHE A 748 -2.33 12.59 -34.35
N LYS A 749 -1.96 13.81 -33.94
CA LYS A 749 -1.67 14.94 -34.84
C LYS A 749 -0.20 15.32 -34.74
N TYR A 750 0.47 15.55 -35.88
CA TYR A 750 1.84 16.05 -35.87
C TYR A 750 1.87 17.55 -35.59
N THR A 751 2.82 17.99 -34.76
CA THR A 751 3.07 19.43 -34.57
C THR A 751 3.65 20.07 -35.84
N GLU A 752 3.44 21.36 -36.04
CA GLU A 752 3.99 22.08 -37.20
C GLU A 752 5.53 21.97 -37.28
N ILE A 753 6.19 21.98 -36.11
CA ILE A 753 7.64 21.82 -35.98
C ILE A 753 8.08 20.44 -36.49
N GLN A 754 7.38 19.37 -36.08
CA GLN A 754 7.68 18.01 -36.56
C GLN A 754 7.47 17.89 -38.07
N ARG A 755 6.38 18.47 -38.60
CA ARG A 755 6.09 18.43 -40.04
C ARG A 755 7.19 19.09 -40.86
N HIS A 756 7.64 20.28 -40.46
CA HIS A 756 8.74 20.98 -41.11
C HIS A 756 10.09 20.27 -40.95
N ARG A 757 10.38 19.73 -39.76
CA ARG A 757 11.68 19.12 -39.47
C ARG A 757 11.87 17.76 -40.14
N PHE A 758 10.80 16.96 -40.20
CA PHE A 758 10.83 15.60 -40.76
C PHE A 758 10.26 15.53 -42.19
N ASN A 759 9.96 16.67 -42.82
CA ASN A 759 9.35 16.75 -44.14
C ASN A 759 8.09 15.88 -44.30
N LEU A 760 7.21 15.90 -43.30
CA LEU A 760 5.96 15.13 -43.31
C LEU A 760 4.88 15.88 -44.07
N THR A 761 4.28 15.22 -45.06
CA THR A 761 3.13 15.76 -45.81
C THR A 761 1.85 15.72 -44.97
N ASP A 762 1.65 14.63 -44.23
CA ASP A 762 0.41 14.35 -43.50
C ASP A 762 0.30 15.17 -42.22
N LYS A 763 -0.94 15.54 -41.86
CA LYS A 763 -1.26 16.27 -40.62
C LYS A 763 -1.56 15.33 -39.46
N GLU A 764 -2.05 14.14 -39.76
CA GLU A 764 -2.52 13.15 -38.80
C GLU A 764 -1.84 11.81 -39.07
N GLY A 765 -1.65 11.02 -38.03
CA GLY A 765 -1.12 9.67 -38.11
C GLY A 765 -1.89 8.74 -37.17
N SER A 766 -1.72 7.44 -37.36
CA SER A 766 -2.24 6.43 -36.44
C SER A 766 -1.15 5.41 -36.15
N ALA A 767 -0.93 5.09 -34.89
CA ALA A 767 0.13 4.17 -34.48
C ALA A 767 -0.33 3.29 -33.32
N ASP A 768 -0.03 1.99 -33.43
CA ASP A 768 -0.14 1.04 -32.33
C ASP A 768 0.91 1.38 -31.26
N ARG A 769 0.45 1.64 -30.04
CA ARG A 769 1.28 2.02 -28.90
C ARG A 769 1.86 0.81 -28.17
N LYS A 770 1.55 -0.40 -28.63
CA LYS A 770 1.98 -1.69 -28.07
C LYS A 770 1.54 -1.83 -26.60
N VAL A 771 0.33 -1.37 -26.30
CA VAL A 771 -0.30 -1.48 -24.98
C VAL A 771 -1.05 -2.81 -24.89
N PRO A 772 -0.93 -3.56 -23.77
CA PRO A 772 -1.64 -4.83 -23.62
C PRO A 772 -3.16 -4.66 -23.60
N VAL A 773 -3.88 -5.74 -23.91
CA VAL A 773 -5.33 -5.81 -23.67
C VAL A 773 -5.64 -5.81 -22.17
N GLN A 774 -6.79 -5.27 -21.80
CA GLN A 774 -7.28 -5.23 -20.41
C GLN A 774 -8.60 -6.03 -20.27
N PRO A 775 -8.58 -7.36 -20.42
CA PRO A 775 -9.77 -8.18 -20.25
C PRO A 775 -10.20 -8.24 -18.77
N LEU A 776 -11.43 -8.67 -18.50
CA LEU A 776 -11.89 -8.97 -17.13
C LEU A 776 -11.22 -10.24 -16.57
N VAL A 777 -11.01 -11.22 -17.46
CA VAL A 777 -10.44 -12.53 -17.15
C VAL A 777 -9.32 -12.86 -18.14
N PHE A 778 -8.18 -13.30 -17.64
CA PHE A 778 -7.09 -13.85 -18.44
C PHE A 778 -7.27 -15.35 -18.56
N TYR A 779 -7.24 -15.87 -19.79
CA TYR A 779 -7.37 -17.29 -20.08
C TYR A 779 -6.00 -17.91 -20.40
N SER A 780 -5.81 -19.15 -19.96
CA SER A 780 -4.69 -20.00 -20.36
C SER A 780 -4.81 -20.41 -21.83
N LYS A 781 -3.72 -20.94 -22.41
CA LYS A 781 -3.72 -21.45 -23.80
C LYS A 781 -4.75 -22.57 -24.03
N ASP A 782 -5.14 -23.27 -22.97
CA ASP A 782 -6.14 -24.34 -22.99
C ASP A 782 -7.58 -23.83 -22.77
N GLY A 783 -7.80 -22.51 -22.73
CA GLY A 783 -9.12 -21.89 -22.56
C GLY A 783 -9.65 -21.86 -21.13
N LYS A 784 -8.90 -22.39 -20.15
CA LYS A 784 -9.28 -22.28 -18.73
C LYS A 784 -8.94 -20.91 -18.17
N VAL A 785 -9.77 -20.42 -17.24
CA VAL A 785 -9.49 -19.20 -16.46
C VAL A 785 -8.15 -19.34 -15.76
N SER A 786 -7.21 -18.45 -16.09
CA SER A 786 -5.90 -18.39 -15.45
C SER A 786 -5.92 -17.45 -14.26
N ARG A 787 -6.45 -16.23 -14.43
CA ARG A 787 -6.58 -15.23 -13.36
C ARG A 787 -7.55 -14.11 -13.74
N TYR A 788 -8.09 -13.43 -12.74
CA TYR A 788 -8.92 -12.23 -12.91
C TYR A 788 -8.06 -10.95 -12.96
N ASN A 789 -8.54 -9.91 -13.65
CA ASN A 789 -7.85 -8.63 -13.73
C ASN A 789 -8.22 -7.72 -12.54
N LEU A 790 -7.66 -8.04 -11.38
CA LEU A 790 -7.93 -7.33 -10.12
C LEU A 790 -7.60 -5.82 -10.22
N ARG A 791 -6.54 -5.45 -10.93
CA ARG A 791 -6.16 -4.04 -11.19
C ARG A 791 -7.28 -3.26 -11.86
N LYS A 792 -7.89 -3.85 -12.90
CA LYS A 792 -9.04 -3.25 -13.58
C LYS A 792 -10.22 -3.08 -12.63
N PHE A 793 -10.52 -4.08 -11.78
CA PHE A 793 -11.61 -4.01 -10.81
C PHE A 793 -11.42 -2.96 -9.70
N GLY A 794 -10.18 -2.70 -9.29
CA GLY A 794 -9.83 -1.71 -8.27
C GLY A 794 -9.81 -0.27 -8.77
N GLU A 795 -9.26 -0.05 -9.98
CA GLU A 795 -9.00 1.28 -10.53
C GLU A 795 -10.15 1.82 -11.40
N LEU A 796 -10.75 1.00 -12.29
CA LEU A 796 -11.68 1.51 -13.30
C LEU A 796 -12.95 2.20 -12.73
N PRO A 797 -13.70 1.61 -11.77
CA PRO A 797 -14.87 2.27 -11.19
C PRO A 797 -14.52 3.61 -10.55
N TYR A 798 -13.39 3.62 -9.82
CA TYR A 798 -12.88 4.81 -9.17
C TYR A 798 -12.64 5.94 -10.18
N HIS A 799 -11.92 5.65 -11.26
CA HIS A 799 -11.58 6.64 -12.28
C HIS A 799 -12.79 7.14 -13.07
N LEU A 800 -13.74 6.28 -13.41
CA LEU A 800 -14.95 6.68 -14.15
C LEU A 800 -15.81 7.66 -13.34
N VAL A 801 -15.94 7.45 -12.03
CA VAL A 801 -16.66 8.38 -11.13
C VAL A 801 -15.98 9.76 -11.10
N ARG A 802 -14.65 9.83 -10.90
CA ARG A 802 -13.93 11.12 -10.81
C ARG A 802 -13.80 11.82 -12.15
N ALA A 803 -13.78 11.06 -13.25
CA ALA A 803 -13.84 11.58 -14.61
C ALA A 803 -15.26 12.06 -15.00
N ARG A 804 -16.28 11.82 -14.16
CA ARG A 804 -17.71 12.07 -14.44
C ARG A 804 -18.21 11.37 -15.71
N ARG A 805 -17.65 10.19 -16.02
CA ARG A 805 -18.04 9.35 -17.16
C ARG A 805 -19.07 8.31 -16.75
N PHE A 806 -20.23 8.80 -16.29
CA PHE A 806 -21.27 7.96 -15.69
C PHE A 806 -21.92 7.00 -16.70
N GLN A 807 -21.98 7.38 -17.99
CA GLN A 807 -22.48 6.47 -19.02
C GLN A 807 -21.60 5.22 -19.13
N ASP A 808 -20.29 5.40 -19.26
CA ASP A 808 -19.34 4.28 -19.32
C ASP A 808 -19.34 3.45 -18.03
N LEU A 809 -19.51 4.11 -16.87
CA LEU A 809 -19.66 3.44 -15.57
C LEU A 809 -20.90 2.56 -15.52
N HIS A 810 -22.03 3.02 -16.04
CA HIS A 810 -23.24 2.24 -16.04
C HIS A 810 -23.14 1.06 -17.02
N GLU A 811 -22.69 1.30 -18.25
CA GLU A 811 -22.67 0.30 -19.33
C GLU A 811 -21.61 -0.79 -19.13
N ASN A 812 -20.43 -0.45 -18.59
CA ASN A 812 -19.29 -1.37 -18.53
C ASN A 812 -18.98 -1.91 -17.12
N VAL A 813 -19.61 -1.36 -16.07
CA VAL A 813 -19.25 -1.65 -14.67
C VAL A 813 -20.48 -1.97 -13.82
N LEU A 814 -21.27 -0.96 -13.41
CA LEU A 814 -22.28 -1.09 -12.34
C LEU A 814 -23.58 -1.77 -12.80
N PHE A 815 -23.92 -1.69 -14.09
CA PHE A 815 -25.07 -2.38 -14.69
C PHE A 815 -24.64 -3.41 -15.74
N ASN A 816 -23.44 -3.97 -15.59
CA ASN A 816 -22.89 -4.98 -16.48
C ASN A 816 -22.76 -6.33 -15.76
N TYR A 817 -23.42 -7.38 -16.27
CA TYR A 817 -23.43 -8.69 -15.62
C TYR A 817 -22.04 -9.32 -15.57
N GLY A 818 -21.32 -9.29 -16.70
CA GLY A 818 -19.99 -9.88 -16.81
C GLY A 818 -18.98 -9.25 -15.84
N TRP A 819 -19.06 -7.93 -15.65
CA TRP A 819 -18.27 -7.21 -14.65
C TRP A 819 -18.60 -7.66 -13.23
N LEU A 820 -19.89 -7.60 -12.84
CA LEU A 820 -20.33 -7.91 -11.49
C LEU A 820 -20.02 -9.36 -11.11
N HIS A 821 -20.26 -10.30 -12.01
CA HIS A 821 -19.92 -11.71 -11.81
C HIS A 821 -18.41 -11.92 -11.66
N ALA A 822 -17.61 -11.36 -12.56
CA ALA A 822 -16.16 -11.53 -12.50
C ALA A 822 -15.52 -10.88 -11.26
N LYS A 823 -16.06 -9.73 -10.82
CA LYS A 823 -15.62 -9.06 -9.60
C LYS A 823 -16.04 -9.84 -8.35
N LEU A 824 -17.29 -10.33 -8.25
CA LEU A 824 -17.73 -11.19 -7.14
C LEU A 824 -16.98 -12.52 -7.07
N SER A 825 -16.57 -13.06 -8.21
CA SER A 825 -15.78 -14.30 -8.29
C SER A 825 -14.35 -14.15 -7.80
N SER A 826 -13.86 -12.90 -7.63
CA SER A 826 -12.46 -12.63 -7.32
C SER A 826 -12.23 -11.66 -6.16
N CYS A 827 -13.27 -10.96 -5.72
CA CYS A 827 -13.24 -9.95 -4.66
C CYS A 827 -14.40 -10.17 -3.67
N PRO A 828 -14.26 -9.77 -2.39
CA PRO A 828 -15.36 -9.78 -1.43
C PRO A 828 -16.55 -8.92 -1.91
N LEU A 829 -17.77 -9.31 -1.51
CA LEU A 829 -19.00 -8.57 -1.83
C LEU A 829 -18.91 -7.08 -1.47
N GLN A 830 -18.31 -6.75 -0.33
CA GLN A 830 -18.15 -5.37 0.12
C GLN A 830 -17.33 -4.51 -0.86
N ALA A 831 -16.37 -5.09 -1.57
CA ALA A 831 -15.59 -4.38 -2.60
C ALA A 831 -16.42 -4.04 -3.85
N VAL A 832 -17.52 -4.77 -4.07
CA VAL A 832 -18.51 -4.45 -5.11
C VAL A 832 -19.44 -3.36 -4.58
N LEU A 833 -19.99 -3.53 -3.37
CA LEU A 833 -20.89 -2.55 -2.74
C LEU A 833 -20.24 -1.17 -2.57
N SER A 834 -18.94 -1.12 -2.25
CA SER A 834 -18.20 0.13 -2.13
C SER A 834 -18.18 0.94 -3.43
N ASP A 835 -18.20 0.28 -4.60
CA ASP A 835 -18.25 0.99 -5.89
C ASP A 835 -19.62 1.67 -6.08
N PHE A 836 -20.70 1.01 -5.65
CA PHE A 836 -22.05 1.59 -5.70
C PHE A 836 -22.20 2.75 -4.72
N GLU A 837 -21.69 2.60 -3.50
CA GLU A 837 -21.72 3.66 -2.47
C GLU A 837 -20.95 4.89 -2.94
N ASP A 838 -19.74 4.69 -3.47
CA ASP A 838 -18.91 5.74 -4.01
C ASP A 838 -19.55 6.45 -5.22
N ALA A 839 -20.21 5.70 -6.10
CA ALA A 839 -21.00 6.27 -7.20
C ALA A 839 -22.19 7.10 -6.67
N CYS A 840 -22.94 6.60 -5.68
CA CYS A 840 -24.08 7.31 -5.08
C CYS A 840 -23.66 8.63 -4.41
N ILE A 841 -22.47 8.70 -3.82
CA ILE A 841 -21.97 9.93 -3.18
C ILE A 841 -21.62 11.01 -4.21
N ASN A 842 -21.17 10.61 -5.40
CA ASN A 842 -20.59 11.52 -6.41
C ASN A 842 -21.52 11.80 -7.60
N ILE A 843 -22.67 11.14 -7.69
CA ILE A 843 -23.68 11.33 -8.74
C ILE A 843 -24.81 12.21 -8.23
N ASP A 844 -25.03 13.35 -8.88
CA ASP A 844 -26.11 14.28 -8.50
C ASP A 844 -27.51 13.85 -9.01
N ASP A 845 -27.56 12.90 -9.96
CA ASP A 845 -28.80 12.40 -10.56
C ASP A 845 -29.54 11.44 -9.61
N LYS A 846 -30.71 11.88 -9.14
CA LYS A 846 -31.56 11.12 -8.20
C LYS A 846 -32.12 9.83 -8.80
N GLU A 847 -32.42 9.81 -10.10
CA GLU A 847 -32.97 8.60 -10.74
C GLU A 847 -31.87 7.54 -10.88
N ALA A 848 -30.69 7.93 -11.36
CA ALA A 848 -29.53 7.05 -11.42
C ALA A 848 -29.12 6.53 -10.03
N THR A 849 -29.11 7.40 -9.02
CA THR A 849 -28.80 7.02 -7.63
C THR A 849 -29.81 6.00 -7.09
N ARG A 850 -31.10 6.16 -7.41
CA ARG A 850 -32.13 5.18 -7.06
C ARG A 850 -31.87 3.83 -7.72
N GLU A 851 -31.56 3.79 -9.01
CA GLU A 851 -31.25 2.54 -9.71
C GLU A 851 -30.02 1.83 -9.13
N LEU A 852 -28.98 2.59 -8.77
CA LEU A 852 -27.78 2.07 -8.10
C LEU A 852 -28.11 1.46 -6.73
N MET A 853 -28.92 2.15 -5.93
CA MET A 853 -29.36 1.66 -4.62
C MET A 853 -30.18 0.36 -4.73
N LEU A 854 -31.05 0.24 -5.74
CA LEU A 854 -31.82 -1.00 -5.96
C LEU A 854 -30.92 -2.21 -6.18
N ILE A 855 -29.85 -2.06 -6.97
CA ILE A 855 -28.89 -3.15 -7.21
C ILE A 855 -28.05 -3.42 -5.97
N ALA A 856 -27.53 -2.38 -5.32
CA ALA A 856 -26.76 -2.54 -4.09
C ALA A 856 -27.58 -3.28 -3.01
N ASP A 857 -28.86 -2.94 -2.85
CA ASP A 857 -29.77 -3.62 -1.93
C ASP A 857 -30.07 -5.06 -2.36
N ALA A 858 -30.25 -5.32 -3.66
CA ALA A 858 -30.43 -6.68 -4.17
C ALA A 858 -29.19 -7.55 -3.90
N LEU A 859 -27.99 -7.00 -4.06
CA LEU A 859 -26.72 -7.66 -3.75
C LEU A 859 -26.57 -7.90 -2.24
N ARG A 860 -26.90 -6.92 -1.38
CA ARG A 860 -26.92 -7.07 0.09
C ARG A 860 -27.87 -8.19 0.53
N LEU A 861 -29.10 -8.21 0.01
CA LEU A 861 -30.09 -9.25 0.29
C LEU A 861 -29.71 -10.64 -0.22
N GLY A 862 -28.80 -10.72 -1.20
CA GLY A 862 -28.22 -11.97 -1.71
C GLY A 862 -26.88 -12.32 -1.08
N GLY A 863 -26.35 -11.51 -0.16
CA GLY A 863 -24.94 -11.52 0.21
C GLY A 863 -24.44 -12.82 0.83
N ALA A 864 -25.26 -13.46 1.68
CA ALA A 864 -24.92 -14.75 2.29
C ALA A 864 -24.70 -15.86 1.23
N ILE A 865 -25.43 -15.80 0.12
CA ILE A 865 -25.29 -16.75 -0.99
C ILE A 865 -24.16 -16.32 -1.93
N LEU A 866 -24.13 -15.05 -2.34
CA LEU A 866 -23.19 -14.55 -3.34
C LEU A 866 -21.73 -14.53 -2.86
N SER A 867 -21.51 -14.45 -1.55
CA SER A 867 -20.18 -14.56 -0.95
C SER A 867 -19.57 -15.96 -1.08
N VAL A 868 -20.39 -17.01 -1.19
CA VAL A 868 -19.95 -18.41 -1.33
C VAL A 868 -20.11 -18.91 -2.77
N TYR A 869 -21.20 -18.51 -3.44
CA TYR A 869 -21.59 -18.96 -4.77
C TYR A 869 -21.86 -17.77 -5.72
N PRO A 870 -20.80 -17.13 -6.25
CA PRO A 870 -20.92 -16.00 -7.17
C PRO A 870 -21.74 -16.29 -8.44
N ASP A 871 -21.72 -17.55 -8.92
CA ASP A 871 -22.46 -18.00 -10.10
C ASP A 871 -23.98 -17.85 -9.96
N MET A 872 -24.50 -17.72 -8.74
CA MET A 872 -25.92 -17.48 -8.50
C MET A 872 -26.35 -16.03 -8.76
N LEU A 873 -25.44 -15.12 -9.15
CA LEU A 873 -25.71 -13.69 -9.35
C LEU A 873 -26.94 -13.42 -10.22
N ALA A 874 -27.02 -14.02 -11.41
CA ALA A 874 -28.15 -13.81 -12.32
C ALA A 874 -29.48 -14.20 -11.68
N SER A 875 -29.52 -15.36 -11.00
CA SER A 875 -30.73 -15.83 -10.32
C SER A 875 -31.14 -14.92 -9.16
N GLN A 876 -30.18 -14.39 -8.38
CA GLN A 876 -30.45 -13.49 -7.27
C GLN A 876 -30.98 -12.13 -7.76
N LEU A 877 -30.40 -11.59 -8.84
CA LEU A 877 -30.82 -10.32 -9.43
C LEU A 877 -32.19 -10.44 -10.10
N ILE A 878 -32.41 -11.40 -10.99
CA ILE A 878 -33.69 -11.61 -11.66
C ILE A 878 -34.79 -11.89 -10.63
N GLY A 879 -34.53 -12.79 -9.69
CA GLY A 879 -35.49 -13.19 -8.67
C GLY A 879 -35.96 -12.05 -7.76
N ARG A 880 -35.23 -10.93 -7.67
CA ARG A 880 -35.54 -9.77 -6.81
C ARG A 880 -35.98 -8.51 -7.56
N LEU A 881 -35.33 -8.22 -8.69
CA LEU A 881 -35.46 -6.95 -9.42
C LEU A 881 -36.46 -7.00 -10.57
N LEU A 882 -37.05 -8.16 -10.88
CA LEU A 882 -38.06 -8.27 -11.96
C LEU A 882 -39.20 -7.24 -11.87
N PRO A 883 -39.74 -6.89 -10.67
CA PRO A 883 -40.76 -5.84 -10.54
C PRO A 883 -40.28 -4.44 -10.95
N GLU A 884 -38.96 -4.18 -10.86
CA GLU A 884 -38.35 -2.87 -11.09
C GLU A 884 -37.92 -2.66 -12.56
N ILE A 885 -38.18 -3.62 -13.46
CA ILE A 885 -37.73 -3.58 -14.86
C ILE A 885 -38.42 -2.50 -15.72
N GLY A 886 -39.63 -2.08 -15.33
CA GLY A 886 -40.43 -1.13 -16.09
C GLY A 886 -39.87 0.30 -16.08
N PRO A 887 -39.76 0.94 -14.90
CA PRO A 887 -39.35 2.34 -14.80
C PRO A 887 -37.83 2.56 -14.93
N ASN A 888 -37.02 1.53 -14.69
CA ASN A 888 -35.57 1.69 -14.52
C ASN A 888 -34.80 1.16 -15.75
N ARG A 889 -34.18 2.06 -16.53
CA ARG A 889 -33.56 1.71 -17.81
C ARG A 889 -32.31 0.86 -17.64
N ASN A 890 -31.42 1.22 -16.72
CA ASN A 890 -30.14 0.50 -16.57
C ASN A 890 -30.36 -0.83 -15.85
N VAL A 891 -31.32 -0.91 -14.91
CA VAL A 891 -31.77 -2.19 -14.32
C VAL A 891 -32.28 -3.15 -15.39
N LYS A 892 -33.10 -2.66 -16.34
CA LYS A 892 -33.57 -3.47 -17.47
C LYS A 892 -32.44 -3.98 -18.35
N MET A 893 -31.42 -3.17 -18.59
CA MET A 893 -30.22 -3.57 -19.33
C MET A 893 -29.49 -4.71 -18.61
N LEU A 894 -29.24 -4.56 -17.31
CA LEU A 894 -28.58 -5.58 -16.49
C LEU A 894 -29.37 -6.90 -16.46
N LEU A 895 -30.69 -6.84 -16.23
CA LEU A 895 -31.52 -8.05 -16.18
C LEU A 895 -31.57 -8.77 -17.54
N LYS A 896 -31.53 -8.04 -18.65
CA LYS A 896 -31.44 -8.63 -19.98
C LYS A 896 -30.12 -9.37 -20.18
N GLU A 897 -28.99 -8.80 -19.72
CA GLU A 897 -27.71 -9.53 -19.73
C GLU A 897 -27.73 -10.75 -18.81
N CYS A 898 -28.34 -10.64 -17.62
CA CYS A 898 -28.50 -11.79 -16.72
C CYS A 898 -29.26 -12.94 -17.37
N ASP A 899 -30.30 -12.65 -18.16
CA ASP A 899 -31.08 -13.66 -18.90
C ASP A 899 -30.28 -14.28 -20.06
N GLN A 900 -29.46 -13.48 -20.75
CA GLN A 900 -28.70 -13.92 -21.93
C GLN A 900 -27.40 -14.66 -21.59
N THR A 901 -26.66 -14.19 -20.58
CA THR A 901 -25.30 -14.65 -20.24
C THR A 901 -25.22 -15.31 -18.85
N GLY A 902 -26.22 -15.10 -18.00
CA GLY A 902 -26.35 -15.83 -16.73
C GLY A 902 -26.41 -17.35 -16.89
N PRO A 903 -27.08 -17.93 -17.91
CA PRO A 903 -27.14 -19.36 -18.13
C PRO A 903 -25.78 -20.05 -18.33
N ASP A 904 -24.75 -19.30 -18.73
CA ASP A 904 -23.38 -19.82 -18.87
C ASP A 904 -22.77 -20.22 -17.52
N HIS A 905 -23.24 -19.61 -16.42
CA HIS A 905 -22.75 -19.82 -15.06
C HIS A 905 -23.77 -20.59 -14.20
N ASN A 906 -25.06 -20.27 -14.34
CA ASN A 906 -26.15 -20.94 -13.65
C ASN A 906 -27.34 -21.14 -14.57
N ALA A 907 -27.62 -22.40 -14.92
CA ALA A 907 -28.70 -22.79 -15.81
C ALA A 907 -30.11 -22.56 -15.23
N LEU A 908 -30.25 -22.37 -13.90
CA LEU A 908 -31.53 -22.20 -13.23
C LEU A 908 -31.80 -20.72 -12.94
N LEU A 909 -32.59 -20.08 -13.82
CA LEU A 909 -33.01 -18.70 -13.68
C LEU A 909 -34.51 -18.59 -13.33
N PRO A 910 -34.90 -17.72 -12.39
CA PRO A 910 -36.30 -17.46 -12.07
C PRO A 910 -37.05 -16.83 -13.25
N LEU A 911 -38.20 -17.41 -13.63
CA LEU A 911 -39.10 -16.81 -14.62
C LEU A 911 -40.01 -15.72 -14.03
N TYR A 912 -40.27 -15.80 -12.72
CA TYR A 912 -41.12 -14.88 -11.97
C TYR A 912 -40.38 -14.32 -10.75
N HIS A 913 -40.87 -13.21 -10.23
CA HIS A 913 -40.45 -12.67 -8.93
C HIS A 913 -40.67 -13.71 -7.84
N CYS A 914 -39.60 -14.14 -7.17
CA CYS A 914 -39.64 -15.22 -6.18
C CYS A 914 -38.79 -14.97 -4.92
N LEU A 915 -38.10 -13.83 -4.84
CA LEU A 915 -37.22 -13.45 -3.73
C LEU A 915 -37.57 -12.03 -3.23
N HIS A 916 -37.18 -11.67 -2.01
CA HIS A 916 -37.54 -10.36 -1.44
C HIS A 916 -37.09 -9.18 -2.32
N THR A 917 -38.02 -8.30 -2.67
CA THR A 917 -37.73 -7.09 -3.45
C THR A 917 -36.83 -6.15 -2.65
N PRO A 918 -35.80 -5.54 -3.27
CA PRO A 918 -35.01 -4.50 -2.62
C PRO A 918 -35.89 -3.29 -2.25
N GLY A 919 -35.48 -2.54 -1.23
CA GLY A 919 -36.27 -1.44 -0.68
C GLY A 919 -37.34 -1.84 0.34
N GLY A 920 -37.57 -3.14 0.59
CA GLY A 920 -38.46 -3.64 1.63
C GLY A 920 -37.95 -3.45 3.08
N PRO A 921 -38.73 -3.91 4.08
CA PRO A 921 -38.36 -3.79 5.50
C PRO A 921 -37.19 -4.70 5.91
N LEU A 922 -37.00 -5.83 5.22
CA LEU A 922 -35.83 -6.68 5.40
C LEU A 922 -34.62 -5.99 4.74
N LYS A 923 -33.60 -5.67 5.54
CA LYS A 923 -32.36 -5.05 5.05
C LYS A 923 -31.21 -6.05 4.93
N TYR A 924 -31.06 -6.93 5.91
CA TYR A 924 -29.96 -7.90 6.00
C TYR A 924 -30.43 -9.26 6.53
N SER A 925 -29.75 -10.33 6.10
CA SER A 925 -29.84 -11.67 6.69
C SER A 925 -28.45 -12.05 7.22
N LEU A 926 -28.33 -12.32 8.53
CA LEU A 926 -27.07 -12.64 9.18
C LEU A 926 -26.98 -14.15 9.41
N GLU A 927 -26.25 -14.85 8.54
CA GLU A 927 -26.13 -16.31 8.53
C GLU A 927 -24.73 -16.77 8.95
N GLY A 928 -24.62 -17.60 9.99
CA GLY A 928 -23.31 -18.08 10.45
C GLY A 928 -23.32 -19.13 11.55
N HIS A 929 -24.43 -19.28 12.28
CA HIS A 929 -24.62 -20.38 13.22
C HIS A 929 -25.19 -21.61 12.49
N GLN A 930 -24.63 -22.79 12.75
CA GLN A 930 -25.14 -24.06 12.21
C GLN A 930 -26.43 -24.52 12.91
N PHE A 931 -26.63 -24.07 14.15
CA PHE A 931 -27.80 -24.35 14.95
C PHE A 931 -28.56 -23.04 15.22
N ALA A 932 -29.76 -23.16 15.82
CA ALA A 932 -30.54 -22.00 16.24
C ALA A 932 -29.70 -21.02 17.09
N VAL A 933 -30.01 -19.73 16.98
CA VAL A 933 -29.41 -18.70 17.83
C VAL A 933 -30.04 -18.75 19.22
N PHE A 934 -29.24 -19.08 20.23
CA PHE A 934 -29.72 -19.24 21.61
C PHE A 934 -29.61 -17.97 22.44
N GLY A 935 -28.78 -17.02 22.01
CA GLY A 935 -28.71 -15.69 22.60
C GLY A 935 -28.00 -14.70 21.68
N PHE A 936 -28.39 -13.44 21.77
CA PHE A 936 -27.66 -12.34 21.16
C PHE A 936 -27.86 -11.06 21.98
N CYS A 937 -26.90 -10.16 21.89
CA CYS A 937 -26.87 -8.88 22.59
C CYS A 937 -26.25 -7.82 21.69
N LEU A 938 -26.72 -6.58 21.84
CA LEU A 938 -26.07 -5.41 21.26
C LEU A 938 -25.03 -4.88 22.23
N THR A 939 -23.90 -4.42 21.69
CA THR A 939 -22.92 -3.63 22.45
C THR A 939 -23.57 -2.33 22.96
N SER A 940 -22.99 -1.70 23.98
CA SER A 940 -23.53 -0.47 24.58
C SER A 940 -23.54 0.74 23.65
N ASP A 941 -22.77 0.71 22.55
CA ASP A 941 -22.87 1.66 21.43
C ASP A 941 -23.95 1.27 20.39
N TYR A 942 -24.56 0.08 20.55
CA TYR A 942 -25.54 -0.55 19.67
C TYR A 942 -25.09 -0.68 18.21
N ARG A 943 -23.78 -0.74 17.98
CA ARG A 943 -23.20 -0.93 16.66
C ARG A 943 -22.98 -2.40 16.33
N TYR A 944 -22.57 -3.20 17.29
CA TYR A 944 -22.24 -4.60 17.08
C TYR A 944 -23.28 -5.52 17.71
N ILE A 945 -23.58 -6.62 17.03
CA ILE A 945 -24.34 -7.74 17.60
C ILE A 945 -23.36 -8.84 17.96
N VAL A 946 -23.36 -9.28 19.21
CA VAL A 946 -22.72 -10.52 19.62
C VAL A 946 -23.82 -11.58 19.72
N SER A 947 -23.61 -12.75 19.12
CA SER A 947 -24.56 -13.86 19.06
C SER A 947 -23.89 -15.17 19.46
N ILE A 948 -24.64 -16.07 20.08
CA ILE A 948 -24.15 -17.36 20.56
C ILE A 948 -25.01 -18.53 20.09
N SER A 949 -24.34 -19.63 19.79
CA SER A 949 -24.91 -20.96 19.64
C SER A 949 -23.94 -22.00 20.21
N ASN A 950 -23.15 -22.68 19.38
CA ASN A 950 -21.96 -23.44 19.80
C ASN A 950 -20.65 -22.62 19.75
N LYS A 951 -20.74 -21.39 19.24
CA LYS A 951 -19.64 -20.43 19.07
C LYS A 951 -20.14 -19.00 19.30
N PHE A 952 -19.24 -18.05 19.48
CA PHE A 952 -19.56 -16.62 19.51
C PHE A 952 -19.34 -16.02 18.13
N ILE A 953 -20.34 -15.32 17.59
CA ILE A 953 -20.20 -14.55 16.36
C ILE A 953 -20.53 -13.09 16.64
N THR A 954 -19.63 -12.19 16.23
CA THR A 954 -19.87 -10.74 16.30
C THR A 954 -20.09 -10.17 14.90
N TRP A 955 -21.16 -9.39 14.73
CA TRP A 955 -21.56 -8.77 13.47
C TRP A 955 -21.51 -7.25 13.59
N ASP A 956 -21.07 -6.54 12.55
CA ASP A 956 -21.24 -5.09 12.45
C ASP A 956 -22.60 -4.79 11.81
N LEU A 957 -23.48 -4.06 12.50
CA LEU A 957 -24.79 -3.70 11.97
C LEU A 957 -24.72 -2.75 10.78
N SER A 958 -23.64 -1.97 10.65
CA SER A 958 -23.50 -1.01 9.56
C SER A 958 -23.14 -1.68 8.23
N THR A 959 -22.32 -2.72 8.26
CA THR A 959 -21.88 -3.43 7.05
C THR A 959 -22.53 -4.79 6.85
N SER A 960 -23.20 -5.33 7.88
CA SER A 960 -23.68 -6.71 7.98
C SER A 960 -22.59 -7.79 7.95
N ASP A 961 -21.32 -7.39 8.04
CA ASP A 961 -20.22 -8.33 7.99
C ASP A 961 -20.05 -9.08 9.31
N LEU A 962 -19.63 -10.34 9.18
CA LEU A 962 -19.03 -11.09 10.27
C LEU A 962 -17.69 -10.45 10.62
N THR A 963 -17.59 -9.89 11.82
CA THR A 963 -16.34 -9.30 12.34
C THR A 963 -15.50 -10.32 13.09
N ARG A 964 -16.14 -11.26 13.80
CA ARG A 964 -15.47 -12.28 14.61
C ARG A 964 -16.28 -13.56 14.63
N ASP A 965 -15.58 -14.69 14.53
CA ASP A 965 -16.11 -16.03 14.76
C ASP A 965 -15.16 -16.74 15.73
N VAL A 966 -15.62 -16.96 16.96
CA VAL A 966 -14.84 -17.58 18.04
C VAL A 966 -15.51 -18.87 18.43
N ASN A 967 -14.89 -19.99 18.04
CA ASN A 967 -15.30 -21.33 18.42
C ASN A 967 -14.42 -21.82 19.59
N PRO A 968 -14.97 -21.94 20.82
CA PRO A 968 -14.20 -22.43 21.95
C PRO A 968 -13.98 -23.96 21.94
N ALA A 969 -14.48 -24.67 20.91
CA ALA A 969 -14.36 -26.13 20.74
C ALA A 969 -14.88 -26.95 21.94
N ILE A 970 -15.86 -26.40 22.64
CA ILE A 970 -16.50 -27.03 23.80
C ILE A 970 -17.63 -27.97 23.38
N GLU A 971 -17.83 -29.05 24.14
CA GLU A 971 -19.01 -29.89 24.01
C GLU A 971 -20.21 -29.17 24.66
N GLY A 972 -21.24 -28.83 23.85
CA GLY A 972 -22.49 -28.26 24.34
C GLY A 972 -22.97 -27.02 23.60
N ILE A 973 -24.20 -26.59 23.92
CA ILE A 973 -24.84 -25.39 23.36
C ILE A 973 -24.80 -24.29 24.42
N MET A 974 -24.32 -23.12 24.04
CA MET A 974 -24.28 -21.94 24.90
C MET A 974 -25.67 -21.34 25.09
N GLN A 975 -25.90 -20.84 26.29
CA GLN A 975 -27.14 -20.23 26.76
C GLN A 975 -26.80 -18.93 27.49
N GLN A 976 -27.71 -17.96 27.40
CA GLN A 976 -27.64 -16.66 28.08
C GLN A 976 -26.32 -15.91 27.84
N LEU A 977 -26.29 -15.10 26.79
CA LEU A 977 -25.21 -14.16 26.53
C LEU A 977 -25.35 -12.91 27.42
N VAL A 978 -24.25 -12.50 28.04
CA VAL A 978 -24.13 -11.23 28.77
C VAL A 978 -22.88 -10.49 28.30
N LEU A 979 -22.95 -9.15 28.20
CA LEU A 979 -21.81 -8.28 27.90
C LEU A 979 -21.44 -7.46 29.14
N SER A 980 -20.15 -7.15 29.31
CA SER A 980 -19.71 -6.17 30.30
C SER A 980 -20.16 -4.75 29.90
N PRO A 981 -20.35 -3.82 30.86
CA PRO A 981 -20.77 -2.45 30.58
C PRO A 981 -19.88 -1.69 29.58
N ASP A 982 -18.58 -1.94 29.59
CA ASP A 982 -17.58 -1.39 28.66
C ASP A 982 -17.47 -2.15 27.33
N ASN A 983 -18.31 -3.18 27.12
CA ASN A 983 -18.30 -4.13 26.01
C ASN A 983 -17.02 -4.95 25.85
N ARG A 984 -16.01 -4.85 26.72
CA ARG A 984 -14.72 -5.55 26.56
C ARG A 984 -14.83 -7.07 26.76
N PHE A 985 -15.83 -7.52 27.51
CA PHE A 985 -16.03 -8.93 27.82
C PHE A 985 -17.46 -9.39 27.48
N ALA A 986 -17.57 -10.67 27.12
CA ALA A 986 -18.81 -11.39 26.93
C ALA A 986 -18.74 -12.70 27.72
N ALA A 987 -19.86 -13.13 28.30
CA ALA A 987 -19.94 -14.42 28.98
C ALA A 987 -21.18 -15.19 28.55
N ALA A 988 -21.04 -16.51 28.48
CA ALA A 988 -22.13 -17.44 28.25
C ALA A 988 -21.84 -18.76 28.96
N TYR A 989 -22.88 -19.49 29.35
CA TYR A 989 -22.73 -20.83 29.94
C TYR A 989 -23.34 -21.91 29.04
N THR A 990 -22.91 -23.15 29.19
CA THR A 990 -23.34 -24.26 28.33
C THR A 990 -24.33 -25.16 29.04
N ASN A 991 -25.07 -25.96 28.27
CA ASN A 991 -25.89 -27.05 28.82
C ASN A 991 -25.07 -28.14 29.55
N ASN A 992 -23.74 -28.13 29.43
CA ASN A 992 -22.81 -29.01 30.14
C ASN A 992 -22.19 -28.36 31.40
N ASN A 993 -22.78 -27.26 31.91
CA ASN A 993 -22.34 -26.53 33.11
C ASN A 993 -20.95 -25.86 33.02
N GLN A 994 -20.46 -25.58 31.82
CA GLN A 994 -19.23 -24.80 31.63
C GLN A 994 -19.57 -23.34 31.35
N THR A 995 -18.77 -22.41 31.86
CA THR A 995 -18.89 -20.98 31.57
C THR A 995 -17.72 -20.50 30.75
N ILE A 996 -17.98 -19.72 29.71
CA ILE A 996 -16.96 -19.11 28.86
C ILE A 996 -16.97 -17.61 29.10
N LEU A 997 -15.79 -17.06 29.38
CA LEU A 997 -15.52 -15.63 29.45
C LEU A 997 -14.67 -15.23 28.24
N LEU A 998 -15.27 -14.52 27.29
CA LEU A 998 -14.65 -14.04 26.06
C LEU A 998 -14.27 -12.56 26.20
N ASN A 999 -13.06 -12.19 25.80
CA ASN A 999 -12.70 -10.81 25.49
C ASN A 999 -13.14 -10.50 24.06
N THR A 1000 -14.13 -9.61 23.93
CA THR A 1000 -14.78 -9.28 22.65
C THR A 1000 -13.87 -8.49 21.71
N LEU A 1001 -12.81 -7.83 22.23
CA LEU A 1001 -11.87 -7.02 21.45
C LEU A 1001 -10.66 -7.83 20.98
N THR A 1002 -10.27 -8.91 21.66
CA THR A 1002 -9.12 -9.74 21.26
C THR A 1002 -9.48 -11.13 20.76
N SER A 1003 -10.74 -11.54 20.92
CA SER A 1003 -11.22 -12.91 20.66
C SER A 1003 -10.58 -13.98 21.55
N GLU A 1004 -9.89 -13.59 22.62
CA GLU A 1004 -9.33 -14.51 23.63
C GLU A 1004 -10.41 -14.90 24.64
N TYR A 1005 -10.41 -16.15 25.10
CA TYR A 1005 -11.41 -16.62 26.06
C TYR A 1005 -10.78 -17.46 27.17
N VAL A 1006 -11.51 -17.56 28.28
CA VAL A 1006 -11.21 -18.43 29.42
C VAL A 1006 -12.43 -19.31 29.67
N THR A 1007 -12.20 -20.61 29.86
CA THR A 1007 -13.23 -21.56 30.26
C THR A 1007 -13.17 -21.79 31.76
N VAL A 1008 -14.33 -21.66 32.41
CA VAL A 1008 -14.54 -21.91 33.84
C VAL A 1008 -15.42 -23.15 33.97
N GLU A 1009 -14.87 -24.21 34.55
CA GLU A 1009 -15.61 -25.42 34.90
C GLU A 1009 -16.68 -25.14 35.96
N ASN A 1010 -17.68 -26.03 36.10
CA ASN A 1010 -18.79 -25.83 37.04
C ASN A 1010 -18.29 -25.55 38.46
N PRO A 1011 -18.44 -24.30 38.98
CA PRO A 1011 -17.90 -23.95 40.28
C PRO A 1011 -18.88 -24.17 41.43
N LEU A 1012 -20.04 -24.78 41.14
CA LEU A 1012 -21.14 -24.94 42.08
C LEU A 1012 -21.03 -26.29 42.83
N PRO A 1013 -21.67 -26.41 44.01
CA PRO A 1013 -21.71 -27.67 44.77
C PRO A 1013 -22.26 -28.86 43.99
N THR A 1014 -21.86 -30.07 44.38
CA THR A 1014 -22.30 -31.33 43.75
C THR A 1014 -23.83 -31.43 43.65
N GLY A 1015 -24.34 -31.58 42.42
CA GLY A 1015 -25.77 -31.66 42.13
C GLY A 1015 -26.42 -30.35 41.69
N GLU A 1016 -25.70 -29.22 41.74
CA GLU A 1016 -26.15 -27.92 41.25
C GLU A 1016 -25.62 -27.63 39.83
N TYR A 1017 -26.49 -27.11 38.98
CA TYR A 1017 -26.23 -26.81 37.56
C TYR A 1017 -26.11 -25.30 37.36
N VAL A 1018 -25.27 -24.88 36.40
CA VAL A 1018 -25.16 -23.47 36.04
C VAL A 1018 -26.48 -23.02 35.40
N SER A 1019 -27.08 -22.00 35.99
CA SER A 1019 -28.42 -21.49 35.62
C SER A 1019 -28.40 -20.06 35.08
N GLY A 1020 -27.31 -19.34 35.30
CA GLY A 1020 -27.09 -18.00 34.77
C GLY A 1020 -25.71 -17.42 35.08
N VAL A 1021 -25.39 -16.35 34.35
CA VAL A 1021 -24.14 -15.60 34.47
C VAL A 1021 -24.41 -14.09 34.45
N PHE A 1022 -23.51 -13.29 35.03
CA PHE A 1022 -23.55 -11.83 34.99
C PHE A 1022 -22.12 -11.24 34.92
N LEU A 1023 -21.96 -10.10 34.25
CA LEU A 1023 -20.67 -9.42 34.07
C LEU A 1023 -20.67 -7.98 34.57
N LEU A 1024 -19.60 -7.63 35.29
CA LEU A 1024 -19.14 -6.25 35.51
C LEU A 1024 -17.88 -5.99 34.67
N ASN A 1025 -17.30 -4.78 34.72
CA ASN A 1025 -16.05 -4.50 33.98
C ASN A 1025 -14.84 -5.27 34.54
N ALA A 1026 -14.88 -5.68 35.81
CA ALA A 1026 -13.76 -6.36 36.49
C ALA A 1026 -14.08 -7.76 37.05
N HIS A 1027 -15.37 -8.18 37.09
CA HIS A 1027 -15.78 -9.44 37.69
C HIS A 1027 -16.82 -10.18 36.85
N LEU A 1028 -16.74 -11.52 36.89
CA LEU A 1028 -17.72 -12.47 36.38
C LEU A 1028 -18.44 -13.14 37.55
N PHE A 1029 -19.76 -13.27 37.46
CA PHE A 1029 -20.58 -14.02 38.40
C PHE A 1029 -21.23 -15.22 37.70
N VAL A 1030 -21.15 -16.39 38.33
CA VAL A 1030 -21.76 -17.64 37.86
C VAL A 1030 -22.67 -18.17 38.95
N HIS A 1031 -23.93 -18.49 38.65
CA HIS A 1031 -24.87 -18.99 39.66
C HIS A 1031 -25.69 -20.20 39.25
N GLY A 1032 -26.02 -21.01 40.24
CA GLY A 1032 -27.05 -22.04 40.19
C GLY A 1032 -28.34 -21.57 40.84
N GLN A 1033 -29.11 -22.54 41.38
CA GLN A 1033 -30.39 -22.31 42.05
C GLN A 1033 -30.23 -21.70 43.45
N GLY A 1034 -29.14 -22.02 44.16
CA GLY A 1034 -28.89 -21.63 45.54
C GLY A 1034 -27.50 -21.04 45.81
N THR A 1035 -26.58 -21.14 44.85
CA THR A 1035 -25.18 -20.70 45.02
C THR A 1035 -24.75 -19.74 43.91
N CYS A 1036 -23.94 -18.73 44.25
CA CYS A 1036 -23.32 -17.80 43.32
C CYS A 1036 -21.81 -17.70 43.59
N CYS A 1037 -20.98 -17.73 42.54
CA CYS A 1037 -19.52 -17.65 42.60
C CYS A 1037 -19.02 -16.42 41.85
N ARG A 1038 -18.09 -15.67 42.43
CA ARG A 1038 -17.43 -14.50 41.82
C ARG A 1038 -16.04 -14.85 41.32
N PHE A 1039 -15.71 -14.40 40.12
CA PHE A 1039 -14.42 -14.58 39.46
C PHE A 1039 -13.85 -13.24 39.02
N ASN A 1040 -12.52 -13.15 38.95
CA ASN A 1040 -11.86 -12.08 38.21
C ASN A 1040 -11.90 -12.32 36.69
N MET A 1041 -11.49 -11.34 35.89
CA MET A 1041 -11.42 -11.47 34.41
C MET A 1041 -10.33 -12.44 33.90
N ARG A 1042 -9.63 -13.14 34.79
CA ARG A 1042 -8.72 -14.24 34.46
C ARG A 1042 -9.36 -15.62 34.72
N GLY A 1043 -10.63 -15.67 35.13
CA GLY A 1043 -11.33 -16.91 35.47
C GLY A 1043 -10.92 -17.52 36.81
N GLN A 1044 -10.25 -16.77 37.68
CA GLN A 1044 -9.88 -17.24 39.02
C GLN A 1044 -11.00 -16.91 40.01
N LEU A 1045 -11.38 -17.90 40.81
CA LEU A 1045 -12.42 -17.76 41.84
C LEU A 1045 -11.93 -16.81 42.94
N GLU A 1046 -12.73 -15.80 43.25
CA GLU A 1046 -12.47 -14.83 44.32
C GLU A 1046 -13.35 -15.07 45.54
N ASP A 1047 -14.63 -15.43 45.33
CA ASP A 1047 -15.62 -15.49 46.42
C ASP A 1047 -16.83 -16.37 46.08
N GLN A 1048 -17.58 -16.81 47.10
CA GLN A 1048 -18.76 -17.66 46.96
C GLN A 1048 -19.86 -17.27 47.95
N PHE A 1049 -21.09 -17.18 47.46
CA PHE A 1049 -22.27 -16.72 48.21
C PHE A 1049 -23.42 -17.73 48.10
N SER A 1050 -24.20 -17.87 49.17
CA SER A 1050 -25.44 -18.68 49.18
C SER A 1050 -26.68 -17.78 49.13
N SER A 1051 -27.76 -18.32 48.57
CA SER A 1051 -29.05 -17.64 48.48
C SER A 1051 -29.58 -17.23 49.85
N VAL A 1052 -30.13 -16.01 49.91
CA VAL A 1052 -30.81 -15.48 51.10
C VAL A 1052 -32.23 -16.06 51.24
N GLU A 1053 -32.80 -16.56 50.14
CA GLU A 1053 -34.11 -17.23 50.08
C GLU A 1053 -33.94 -18.75 50.02
N ASN A 1054 -34.97 -19.51 50.40
CA ASN A 1054 -34.99 -20.96 50.31
C ASN A 1054 -34.91 -21.41 48.82
N PRO A 1055 -33.80 -22.04 48.37
CA PRO A 1055 -33.61 -22.38 46.95
C PRO A 1055 -34.67 -23.33 46.39
N ASN A 1056 -35.33 -24.12 47.24
CA ASN A 1056 -36.38 -25.07 46.81
C ASN A 1056 -37.71 -24.40 46.47
N GLU A 1057 -37.97 -23.20 47.01
CA GLU A 1057 -39.19 -22.43 46.75
C GLU A 1057 -38.92 -21.24 45.84
N TRP A 1058 -37.77 -20.60 46.02
CA TRP A 1058 -37.33 -19.39 45.33
C TRP A 1058 -35.90 -19.58 44.81
N PRO A 1059 -35.69 -20.40 43.76
CA PRO A 1059 -34.39 -20.50 43.12
C PRO A 1059 -34.00 -19.20 42.43
N TYR A 1060 -32.70 -18.92 42.37
CA TYR A 1060 -32.16 -17.79 41.59
C TYR A 1060 -32.54 -17.90 40.11
N HIS A 1061 -33.09 -16.81 39.57
CA HIS A 1061 -33.38 -16.71 38.13
C HIS A 1061 -32.36 -15.82 37.41
N SER A 1062 -32.11 -14.63 37.95
CA SER A 1062 -31.09 -13.69 37.47
C SER A 1062 -30.60 -12.77 38.58
N MET A 1063 -29.45 -12.15 38.35
CA MET A 1063 -28.88 -11.11 39.19
C MET A 1063 -28.48 -9.92 38.35
N HIS A 1064 -28.54 -8.73 38.95
CA HIS A 1064 -28.16 -7.48 38.30
C HIS A 1064 -27.35 -6.63 39.27
N TYR A 1065 -26.11 -6.28 38.93
CA TYR A 1065 -25.26 -5.38 39.73
C TYR A 1065 -25.11 -4.04 39.01
N THR A 1066 -25.15 -2.92 39.75
CA THR A 1066 -24.65 -1.61 39.29
C THR A 1066 -23.25 -1.39 39.84
N THR A 1067 -23.10 -1.62 41.14
CA THR A 1067 -21.84 -1.62 41.89
C THR A 1067 -21.85 -2.82 42.83
N MET A 1068 -20.76 -3.05 43.58
CA MET A 1068 -20.75 -4.10 44.60
C MET A 1068 -21.69 -3.82 45.78
N GLU A 1069 -22.09 -2.56 45.97
CA GLU A 1069 -22.98 -2.12 47.06
C GLU A 1069 -24.44 -1.94 46.60
N GLU A 1070 -24.68 -2.04 45.29
CA GLU A 1070 -25.97 -1.79 44.67
C GLU A 1070 -26.32 -2.91 43.68
N TYR A 1071 -27.20 -3.82 44.12
CA TYR A 1071 -27.52 -5.04 43.36
C TYR A 1071 -28.94 -5.56 43.61
N TRP A 1072 -29.42 -6.37 42.67
CA TRP A 1072 -30.77 -6.93 42.66
C TRP A 1072 -30.72 -8.42 42.35
N PHE A 1073 -31.50 -9.20 43.09
CA PHE A 1073 -31.71 -10.61 42.84
C PHE A 1073 -33.15 -10.88 42.47
N LEU A 1074 -33.33 -11.60 41.38
CA LEU A 1074 -34.62 -12.06 40.91
C LEU A 1074 -34.77 -13.56 41.14
N PHE A 1075 -35.85 -13.94 41.79
CA PHE A 1075 -36.21 -15.32 42.08
C PHE A 1075 -37.49 -15.71 41.33
N TRP A 1076 -37.58 -16.95 40.89
CA TRP A 1076 -38.74 -17.46 40.16
C TRP A 1076 -39.15 -18.82 40.70
N SER A 1077 -40.45 -19.04 40.94
CA SER A 1077 -40.94 -20.29 41.55
C SER A 1077 -40.79 -21.57 40.69
N GLY A 1078 -40.23 -21.45 39.48
CA GLY A 1078 -39.64 -22.57 38.73
C GLY A 1078 -40.58 -23.37 37.81
N SER A 1079 -41.87 -23.04 37.73
CA SER A 1079 -42.82 -23.69 36.83
C SER A 1079 -43.66 -22.67 36.03
N LEU A 1080 -44.02 -23.02 34.79
CA LEU A 1080 -44.93 -22.22 33.97
C LEU A 1080 -46.38 -22.29 34.48
N ASP A 1081 -46.73 -23.19 35.40
CA ASP A 1081 -48.05 -23.19 36.04
C ASP A 1081 -48.09 -22.21 37.24
N LYS A 1082 -46.91 -21.73 37.68
CA LYS A 1082 -46.72 -20.77 38.77
C LYS A 1082 -45.78 -19.65 38.31
N HIS A 1083 -46.34 -18.63 37.67
CA HIS A 1083 -45.56 -17.51 37.12
C HIS A 1083 -45.02 -16.52 38.19
N ASN A 1084 -45.07 -16.86 39.47
CA ASN A 1084 -44.69 -15.96 40.57
C ASN A 1084 -43.18 -15.69 40.59
N MET A 1085 -42.83 -14.41 40.73
CA MET A 1085 -41.48 -13.89 40.80
C MET A 1085 -41.32 -12.94 41.97
N ARG A 1086 -40.10 -12.89 42.52
CA ARG A 1086 -39.76 -12.02 43.65
C ARG A 1086 -38.48 -11.27 43.36
N LEU A 1087 -38.52 -9.95 43.49
CA LEU A 1087 -37.36 -9.06 43.38
C LEU A 1087 -36.87 -8.63 44.76
N ARG A 1088 -35.59 -8.88 45.04
CA ARG A 1088 -34.86 -8.30 46.17
C ARG A 1088 -33.94 -7.20 45.65
N SER A 1089 -34.10 -5.97 46.16
CA SER A 1089 -33.27 -4.83 45.79
C SER A 1089 -32.41 -4.39 46.98
N ILE A 1090 -31.12 -4.20 46.76
CA ILE A 1090 -30.16 -3.71 47.75
C ILE A 1090 -29.50 -2.46 47.19
N LEU A 1091 -29.71 -1.34 47.88
CA LEU A 1091 -29.10 -0.05 47.57
C LEU A 1091 -28.03 0.29 48.64
N PRO A 1092 -27.14 1.26 48.37
CA PRO A 1092 -26.19 1.74 49.39
C PRO A 1092 -26.87 2.25 50.67
N THR A 1093 -28.12 2.69 50.57
CA THR A 1093 -28.94 3.16 51.71
C THR A 1093 -29.59 2.04 52.52
N GLY A 1094 -29.48 0.78 52.08
CA GLY A 1094 -30.07 -0.40 52.72
C GLY A 1094 -30.98 -1.24 51.81
N PRO A 1095 -31.41 -2.43 52.27
CA PRO A 1095 -32.26 -3.34 51.52
C PRO A 1095 -33.70 -2.84 51.42
N PHE A 1096 -34.33 -3.01 50.25
CA PHE A 1096 -35.75 -2.72 50.06
C PHE A 1096 -36.63 -3.92 50.45
N SER A 1097 -37.90 -3.64 50.73
CA SER A 1097 -38.94 -4.67 50.84
C SER A 1097 -39.03 -5.47 49.52
N PRO A 1098 -39.17 -6.80 49.57
CA PRO A 1098 -39.36 -7.61 48.37
C PRO A 1098 -40.56 -7.14 47.55
N LEU A 1099 -40.42 -7.10 46.23
CA LEU A 1099 -41.53 -6.87 45.30
C LEU A 1099 -41.91 -8.21 44.67
N ASP A 1100 -43.12 -8.67 44.96
CA ASP A 1100 -43.70 -9.87 44.36
C ASP A 1100 -44.53 -9.47 43.13
N PHE A 1101 -44.30 -10.16 42.02
CA PHE A 1101 -44.93 -9.92 40.73
C PHE A 1101 -44.99 -11.24 39.95
N HIS A 1102 -45.44 -11.23 38.70
CA HIS A 1102 -45.44 -12.42 37.86
C HIS A 1102 -45.07 -12.12 36.41
N SER A 1103 -44.71 -13.18 35.66
CA SER A 1103 -44.49 -13.20 34.21
C SER A 1103 -43.29 -12.37 33.68
N ALA A 1104 -43.34 -11.04 33.73
CA ALA A 1104 -42.33 -10.16 33.13
C ALA A 1104 -42.01 -8.92 33.97
N MET A 1105 -40.76 -8.45 33.89
CA MET A 1105 -40.34 -7.16 34.41
C MET A 1105 -39.24 -6.51 33.56
N VAL A 1106 -39.10 -5.19 33.66
CA VAL A 1106 -37.92 -4.43 33.21
C VAL A 1106 -37.70 -3.21 34.12
N MET A 1107 -36.45 -2.79 34.26
CA MET A 1107 -36.03 -1.59 35.01
C MET A 1107 -35.49 -0.51 34.08
N THR A 1108 -35.64 0.75 34.44
CA THR A 1108 -34.89 1.87 33.83
C THR A 1108 -33.41 1.77 34.15
N ARG A 1109 -32.56 2.47 33.40
CA ARG A 1109 -31.09 2.45 33.50
C ARG A 1109 -30.60 2.95 34.84
N ASP A 1110 -31.26 3.99 35.38
CA ASP A 1110 -31.04 4.51 36.73
C ASP A 1110 -31.66 3.62 37.83
N ARG A 1111 -32.40 2.58 37.42
CA ARG A 1111 -33.10 1.61 38.27
C ARG A 1111 -34.06 2.26 39.27
N SER A 1112 -34.56 3.45 38.95
CA SER A 1112 -35.55 4.15 39.77
C SER A 1112 -36.98 3.74 39.45
N ILE A 1113 -37.23 3.12 38.30
CA ILE A 1113 -38.55 2.70 37.83
C ILE A 1113 -38.52 1.21 37.45
N ILE A 1114 -39.57 0.48 37.84
CA ILE A 1114 -39.85 -0.90 37.41
C ILE A 1114 -41.16 -0.92 36.64
N TYR A 1115 -41.19 -1.62 35.51
CA TYR A 1115 -42.42 -2.05 34.84
C TYR A 1115 -42.56 -3.56 35.02
N CYS A 1116 -43.67 -4.03 35.60
CA CYS A 1116 -43.88 -5.46 35.84
C CYS A 1116 -45.38 -5.83 35.91
N CYS A 1117 -45.72 -7.11 35.75
CA CYS A 1117 -47.10 -7.58 35.89
C CYS A 1117 -47.39 -7.94 37.35
N THR A 1118 -48.33 -7.25 37.98
CA THR A 1118 -48.71 -7.49 39.40
C THR A 1118 -50.19 -7.80 39.58
N GLN A 1119 -50.98 -7.79 38.51
CA GLN A 1119 -52.42 -7.99 38.58
C GLN A 1119 -52.77 -9.49 38.58
N PRO A 1120 -53.53 -10.00 39.57
CA PRO A 1120 -53.96 -11.40 39.57
C PRO A 1120 -54.72 -11.74 38.29
N ASP A 1121 -54.38 -12.87 37.67
CA ASP A 1121 -55.03 -13.43 36.48
C ASP A 1121 -55.03 -12.52 35.24
N ARG A 1122 -54.18 -11.49 35.19
CA ARG A 1122 -54.01 -10.58 34.03
C ARG A 1122 -52.55 -10.25 33.79
N TYR A 1123 -52.13 -10.20 32.52
CA TYR A 1123 -50.73 -9.91 32.16
C TYR A 1123 -50.43 -8.42 31.91
N GLY A 1124 -51.31 -7.53 32.38
CA GLY A 1124 -51.15 -6.08 32.26
C GLY A 1124 -49.92 -5.54 33.00
N VAL A 1125 -49.28 -4.51 32.43
CA VAL A 1125 -48.02 -3.95 32.93
C VAL A 1125 -48.27 -2.77 33.85
N THR A 1126 -47.65 -2.77 35.03
CA THR A 1126 -47.76 -1.69 36.03
C THR A 1126 -46.40 -1.04 36.28
N LYS A 1127 -46.40 0.29 36.34
CA LYS A 1127 -45.23 1.13 36.65
C LYS A 1127 -45.10 1.35 38.15
N TYR A 1128 -43.94 0.98 38.70
CA TYR A 1128 -43.51 1.24 40.07
C TYR A 1128 -42.33 2.20 40.08
N CYS A 1129 -42.23 3.05 41.10
CA CYS A 1129 -41.08 3.91 41.36
C CYS A 1129 -40.42 3.55 42.69
N ALA A 1130 -39.10 3.56 42.73
CA ALA A 1130 -38.34 3.39 43.96
C ALA A 1130 -38.61 4.56 44.91
N ASN A 1131 -38.90 4.26 46.18
CA ASN A 1131 -38.92 5.25 47.25
C ASN A 1131 -37.81 4.95 48.27
N PRO A 1132 -36.62 5.55 48.13
CA PRO A 1132 -35.49 5.32 49.03
C PRO A 1132 -35.78 5.66 50.49
N LYS A 1133 -36.70 6.61 50.76
CA LYS A 1133 -37.04 7.03 52.13
C LYS A 1133 -37.80 5.95 52.90
N GLU A 1134 -38.60 5.15 52.21
CA GLU A 1134 -39.44 4.10 52.80
C GLU A 1134 -38.92 2.69 52.49
N ALA A 1135 -37.78 2.59 51.79
CA ALA A 1135 -37.17 1.34 51.35
C ALA A 1135 -38.17 0.38 50.66
N ARG A 1136 -39.06 0.93 49.82
CA ARG A 1136 -40.08 0.14 49.10
C ARG A 1136 -40.37 0.68 47.71
N TRP A 1137 -40.98 -0.16 46.89
CA TRP A 1137 -41.49 0.20 45.56
C TRP A 1137 -42.92 0.73 45.69
N LEU A 1138 -43.19 1.89 45.08
CA LEU A 1138 -44.51 2.51 45.07
C LEU A 1138 -45.15 2.40 43.69
N GLU A 1139 -46.34 1.83 43.64
CA GLU A 1139 -47.17 1.79 42.43
C GLU A 1139 -47.53 3.21 41.98
N LYS A 1140 -47.39 3.49 40.68
CA LYS A 1140 -47.73 4.79 40.09
C LYS A 1140 -48.91 4.73 39.14
N LYS A 1141 -48.85 3.84 38.13
CA LYS A 1141 -49.83 3.76 37.06
C LYS A 1141 -49.77 2.39 36.37
N THR A 1142 -50.92 1.81 36.09
CA THR A 1142 -51.04 0.67 35.15
C THR A 1142 -51.06 1.20 33.72
N LEU A 1143 -50.29 0.58 32.84
CA LEU A 1143 -50.25 0.92 31.41
C LEU A 1143 -51.56 0.48 30.71
N PRO A 1144 -51.92 1.12 29.57
CA PRO A 1144 -53.08 0.71 28.78
C PRO A 1144 -53.01 -0.77 28.43
N ALA A 1145 -54.13 -1.47 28.61
CA ALA A 1145 -54.22 -2.90 28.36
C ALA A 1145 -54.24 -3.18 26.86
N ALA A 1146 -53.50 -4.19 26.41
CA ALA A 1146 -53.62 -4.72 25.06
C ALA A 1146 -54.78 -5.74 25.00
N GLU A 1147 -55.42 -5.91 23.84
CA GLU A 1147 -56.57 -6.84 23.68
C GLU A 1147 -56.24 -8.29 24.12
N ASN A 1148 -54.96 -8.65 24.15
CA ASN A 1148 -54.45 -9.97 24.50
C ASN A 1148 -53.98 -10.12 25.96
N ASP A 1149 -54.06 -9.09 26.81
CA ASP A 1149 -53.57 -9.12 28.21
C ASP A 1149 -54.29 -10.16 29.10
N ASP A 1150 -55.52 -10.54 28.74
CA ASP A 1150 -56.33 -11.52 29.46
C ASP A 1150 -56.10 -12.98 28.97
N VAL A 1151 -55.37 -13.17 27.85
CA VAL A 1151 -55.27 -14.48 27.17
C VAL A 1151 -53.82 -14.92 26.97
N GLU A 1152 -52.89 -13.99 26.72
CA GLU A 1152 -51.50 -14.29 26.41
C GLU A 1152 -50.56 -13.94 27.56
N VAL A 1153 -49.74 -14.90 27.97
CA VAL A 1153 -48.67 -14.66 28.95
C VAL A 1153 -47.67 -13.67 28.37
N LEU A 1154 -47.44 -12.56 29.07
CA LEU A 1154 -46.36 -11.64 28.76
C LEU A 1154 -45.02 -12.25 29.18
N LEU A 1155 -44.17 -12.59 28.21
CA LEU A 1155 -42.95 -13.36 28.44
C LEU A 1155 -41.76 -12.49 28.83
N GLN A 1156 -41.70 -11.25 28.36
CA GLN A 1156 -40.58 -10.34 28.61
C GLN A 1156 -40.98 -8.88 28.35
N LEU A 1157 -40.32 -7.97 29.07
CA LEU A 1157 -40.34 -6.53 28.82
C LEU A 1157 -38.92 -6.04 28.51
N LYS A 1158 -38.80 -5.10 27.56
CA LYS A 1158 -37.54 -4.38 27.25
C LYS A 1158 -37.82 -2.90 26.99
N LEU A 1159 -36.93 -2.04 27.47
CA LEU A 1159 -36.90 -0.62 27.14
C LEU A 1159 -35.91 -0.37 25.99
N ASP A 1160 -36.21 0.63 25.17
CA ASP A 1160 -35.25 1.17 24.21
C ASP A 1160 -34.15 2.01 24.91
N LYS A 1161 -33.18 2.50 24.13
CA LYS A 1161 -32.01 3.22 24.67
C LYS A 1161 -32.38 4.51 25.41
N ASP A 1162 -33.37 5.24 24.91
CA ASP A 1162 -33.77 6.54 25.47
C ASP A 1162 -34.94 6.40 26.45
N GLU A 1163 -35.38 5.16 26.71
CA GLU A 1163 -36.48 4.79 27.61
C GLU A 1163 -37.82 5.45 27.23
N THR A 1164 -37.95 5.85 25.97
CA THR A 1164 -39.18 6.41 25.41
C THR A 1164 -40.12 5.32 24.92
N THR A 1165 -39.68 4.07 24.80
CA THR A 1165 -40.50 2.98 24.28
C THR A 1165 -40.32 1.71 25.09
N LEU A 1166 -41.44 1.12 25.50
CA LEU A 1166 -41.49 -0.18 26.17
C LEU A 1166 -42.02 -1.24 25.21
N ILE A 1167 -41.31 -2.35 25.08
CA ILE A 1167 -41.65 -3.47 24.21
C ILE A 1167 -41.92 -4.71 25.07
N GLY A 1168 -43.15 -5.21 24.99
CA GLY A 1168 -43.59 -6.48 25.53
C GLY A 1168 -43.52 -7.59 24.48
N THR A 1169 -43.01 -8.75 24.87
CA THR A 1169 -43.03 -9.96 24.03
C THR A 1169 -44.10 -10.92 24.56
N THR A 1170 -45.02 -11.36 23.70
CA THR A 1170 -46.01 -12.42 24.01
C THR A 1170 -45.69 -13.69 23.21
N GLY A 1171 -46.41 -14.78 23.46
CA GLY A 1171 -46.22 -16.03 22.69
C GLY A 1171 -46.51 -15.89 21.18
N ASN A 1172 -47.40 -14.98 20.80
CA ASN A 1172 -47.88 -14.82 19.43
C ASN A 1172 -47.51 -13.46 18.81
N GLY A 1173 -46.70 -12.62 19.47
CA GLY A 1173 -46.44 -11.27 18.97
C GLY A 1173 -45.67 -10.36 19.92
N PHE A 1174 -45.81 -9.06 19.66
CA PHE A 1174 -45.22 -7.97 20.45
C PHE A 1174 -46.27 -6.92 20.80
N VAL A 1175 -46.11 -6.28 21.95
CA VAL A 1175 -46.91 -5.14 22.39
C VAL A 1175 -45.97 -3.95 22.62
N LEU A 1176 -46.31 -2.77 22.14
CA LEU A 1176 -45.45 -1.59 22.21
C LEU A 1176 -46.19 -0.41 22.85
N TRP A 1177 -45.56 0.20 23.86
CA TRP A 1177 -46.00 1.42 24.50
C TRP A 1177 -45.00 2.53 24.21
N ASP A 1178 -45.47 3.62 23.60
CA ASP A 1178 -44.66 4.79 23.25
C ASP A 1178 -44.91 5.94 24.22
N PHE A 1179 -43.84 6.37 24.89
CA PHE A 1179 -43.80 7.45 25.87
C PHE A 1179 -43.10 8.72 25.34
N SER A 1180 -42.76 8.77 24.05
CA SER A 1180 -42.13 9.94 23.43
C SER A 1180 -43.05 11.16 23.45
N GLU A 1181 -42.46 12.36 23.60
CA GLU A 1181 -43.22 13.63 23.61
C GLU A 1181 -43.97 13.91 22.29
N GLU A 1182 -43.55 13.26 21.20
CA GLU A 1182 -44.16 13.36 19.87
C GLU A 1182 -45.33 12.39 19.65
N SER A 1183 -45.50 11.39 20.54
CA SER A 1183 -46.59 10.42 20.44
C SER A 1183 -47.92 11.04 20.86
N THR A 1184 -48.90 10.95 19.96
CA THR A 1184 -50.31 11.35 20.22
C THR A 1184 -51.20 10.17 20.60
N ARG A 1185 -50.61 8.97 20.79
CA ARG A 1185 -51.36 7.73 21.03
C ARG A 1185 -51.36 7.38 22.52
N GLU A 1186 -52.55 7.24 23.08
CA GLU A 1186 -52.74 6.79 24.47
C GLU A 1186 -52.84 5.25 24.59
N ASP A 1187 -52.99 4.52 23.48
CA ASP A 1187 -53.18 3.07 23.44
C ASP A 1187 -51.89 2.29 23.10
N ALA A 1188 -51.85 1.02 23.52
CA ALA A 1188 -50.76 0.10 23.19
C ALA A 1188 -50.87 -0.42 21.74
N LEU A 1189 -49.73 -0.58 21.05
CA LEU A 1189 -49.68 -1.15 19.69
C LEU A 1189 -49.41 -2.65 19.75
N VAL A 1190 -50.32 -3.45 19.19
CA VAL A 1190 -50.20 -4.92 19.15
C VAL A 1190 -49.74 -5.37 17.76
N PHE A 1191 -48.67 -6.14 17.72
CA PHE A 1191 -48.10 -6.73 16.52
C PHE A 1191 -48.15 -8.26 16.59
N SER A 1192 -49.13 -8.86 15.92
CA SER A 1192 -49.27 -10.32 15.86
C SER A 1192 -48.34 -10.94 14.82
N LEU A 1193 -47.74 -12.07 15.17
CA LEU A 1193 -47.04 -12.92 14.22
C LEU A 1193 -48.03 -13.56 13.24
N PRO A 1194 -47.60 -13.87 12.00
CA PRO A 1194 -48.41 -14.65 11.08
C PRO A 1194 -48.82 -15.99 11.67
N HIS A 1195 -50.03 -16.44 11.34
CA HIS A 1195 -50.59 -17.67 11.88
C HIS A 1195 -49.66 -18.88 11.65
N GLY A 1196 -49.28 -19.58 12.73
CA GLY A 1196 -48.43 -20.78 12.69
C GLY A 1196 -46.93 -20.52 12.89
N VAL A 1197 -46.48 -19.26 12.95
CA VAL A 1197 -45.07 -18.91 13.24
C VAL A 1197 -44.80 -19.08 14.74
N ARG A 1198 -43.73 -19.83 15.10
CA ARG A 1198 -43.32 -20.10 16.49
C ARG A 1198 -41.86 -19.70 16.76
N ASN A 1199 -41.53 -18.42 16.56
CA ASN A 1199 -40.15 -17.92 16.71
C ASN A 1199 -39.84 -17.35 18.11
N ILE A 1200 -40.85 -17.14 18.96
CA ILE A 1200 -40.66 -16.57 20.29
C ILE A 1200 -40.43 -17.67 21.34
N SER A 1201 -39.44 -17.45 22.20
CA SER A 1201 -39.09 -18.39 23.27
C SER A 1201 -40.06 -18.29 24.45
N THR A 1202 -40.60 -19.40 24.92
CA THR A 1202 -41.50 -19.46 26.09
C THR A 1202 -40.78 -19.34 27.46
N ARG A 1203 -39.49 -18.96 27.47
CA ARG A 1203 -38.70 -18.77 28.70
C ARG A 1203 -38.97 -17.37 29.26
N LEU A 1204 -39.56 -17.29 30.46
CA LEU A 1204 -39.87 -16.02 31.12
C LEU A 1204 -38.60 -15.17 31.35
N ILE A 1205 -38.65 -13.90 30.93
CA ILE A 1205 -37.62 -12.86 31.06
C ILE A 1205 -36.31 -13.15 30.29
N LYS A 1206 -36.12 -14.38 29.78
CA LYS A 1206 -34.92 -14.82 29.03
C LYS A 1206 -35.16 -14.94 27.52
N SER A 1207 -36.25 -14.39 26.98
CA SER A 1207 -36.44 -14.33 25.52
C SER A 1207 -35.47 -13.31 24.90
N ASN A 1208 -34.99 -13.57 23.68
CA ASN A 1208 -34.19 -12.63 22.89
C ASN A 1208 -34.87 -12.46 21.54
N SER A 1209 -36.13 -12.03 21.55
CA SER A 1209 -37.00 -12.09 20.38
C SER A 1209 -36.86 -10.87 19.45
N CYS A 1210 -36.48 -9.70 19.98
CA CYS A 1210 -36.20 -8.50 19.19
C CYS A 1210 -35.28 -7.53 19.95
N MET A 1211 -34.40 -6.82 19.25
CA MET A 1211 -33.57 -5.70 19.76
C MET A 1211 -33.52 -4.57 18.72
N VAL A 1212 -33.48 -3.32 19.17
CA VAL A 1212 -33.47 -2.13 18.30
C VAL A 1212 -32.07 -1.49 18.33
N SER A 1213 -31.59 -1.02 17.17
CA SER A 1213 -30.29 -0.34 17.05
C SER A 1213 -30.28 1.06 17.67
N ALA A 1214 -29.09 1.65 17.92
CA ALA A 1214 -28.98 2.98 18.54
C ALA A 1214 -29.67 4.08 17.74
N ALA A 1215 -29.60 4.02 16.41
CA ALA A 1215 -30.20 5.03 15.53
C ALA A 1215 -31.70 4.78 15.29
N ARG A 1216 -32.27 3.68 15.83
CA ARG A 1216 -33.64 3.21 15.57
C ARG A 1216 -33.93 2.85 14.10
N ASP A 1217 -32.89 2.74 13.29
CA ASP A 1217 -32.99 2.40 11.86
C ASP A 1217 -33.17 0.89 11.61
N TYR A 1218 -32.79 0.04 12.58
CA TYR A 1218 -32.84 -1.41 12.45
C TYR A 1218 -33.47 -2.09 13.67
N ALA A 1219 -34.33 -3.09 13.42
CA ALA A 1219 -34.79 -4.06 14.39
C ALA A 1219 -34.19 -5.44 14.05
N VAL A 1220 -33.58 -6.07 15.04
CA VAL A 1220 -32.84 -7.34 14.91
C VAL A 1220 -33.61 -8.42 15.66
N ALA A 1221 -33.95 -9.49 14.96
CA ALA A 1221 -34.62 -10.64 15.56
C ALA A 1221 -33.85 -11.92 15.22
N GLY A 1222 -33.70 -12.79 16.21
CA GLY A 1222 -33.20 -14.14 15.97
C GLY A 1222 -34.28 -14.98 15.31
N VAL A 1223 -33.95 -15.62 14.19
CA VAL A 1223 -34.81 -16.64 13.57
C VAL A 1223 -34.42 -18.00 14.16
N ARG A 1224 -35.42 -18.78 14.58
CA ARG A 1224 -35.25 -20.12 15.15
C ARG A 1224 -35.63 -21.19 14.16
#